data_AF-H2ATC5-F1
#
_entry.id   AF-H2ATC5-F1
#
_cell.length_a   1.000
_cell.length_b   1.000
_cell.length_c   1.000
_cell.angle_alpha   90.00
_cell.angle_beta   90.00
_cell.angle_gamma   90.00
#
_symmetry.space_group_name_H-M   'P 1'
#
loop_
_entity.id
_entity.type
_entity.pdbx_description
1 polymer ?
#
loop_
_entity_poly.entity_id
_entity_poly.type
_entity_poly.pdbx_seq_one_letter_code
_entity_poly.pdbx_strand_id
1 'polypeptide(L)'
;MSDQKIFARYKANELRSELQILDMRKAKQNIVKRKGALKKVIANLTLGNYAEMIMLFSEILKYWRIEDDIEVKRICHEYVRAVGTVKPRSTIDALPCILEDLRTGNDEVQILALTTLVTVPFSKFTEAAFNFIMTLVNRRSTSMELQRNAITALVQLDDWSHEKVMSLMLPLRDIFEQKLDEPAIQIAALSTLYAIHEKNLNLKPFNISVNTAFDLLDTIPRLSEWDISSLLEVLPVSVVPQRHGEAYEMIDIALEQLQNVNTSVALNALRFIVYLFNYIETVDENITTKLSNCIVALLDKSPEIEFLILRNVILLLLSRDQSLLNLDVSYFFIEYRDPIYIKDTKLECLYLLANKGNLIQILDELEQYSTDIDIQMSRKAIRAIGNLAVKLGTESAKMCMDILIHLLQFGVDYVIEEIISVSRNILRKYPDDFRSTVNELVNYIDNIQEAESKNAMIWIISQFSDHLPNYLELFDTFCYNITDETLEVQYTLLNSSVKFFIRNPTPLAEKICMKVLKAFTEDVNNPDLRSRAFLYWRLLSATSDPSNNITIETLSEIIDGELPLIELNTKLDPLILEELELNIGTITSLYLKPNSQIFRANRIKCLEQSPILNKTKQDLKVIKGTKPSGHSGRASRQHNKSGGSTPQQTMPTINDYDKPAEKVNHLKGTRKSSISSPSKLSRKPSMLMRKLSLKKKF
;
A
#
# COMPACT_ATOMS: atom_id res chain seq x y z
N MET A 1 -1.16 40.55 28.91
CA MET A 1 -0.11 39.61 29.36
C MET A 1 0.40 38.93 28.11
N SER A 2 1.67 39.11 27.75
CA SER A 2 2.24 38.54 26.51
C SER A 2 2.14 37.01 26.52
N ASP A 3 1.61 36.42 25.45
CA ASP A 3 1.37 34.96 25.32
C ASP A 3 2.63 34.11 25.56
N GLN A 4 3.83 34.69 25.40
CA GLN A 4 5.11 34.08 25.74
C GLN A 4 5.24 33.65 27.22
N LYS A 5 4.53 34.29 28.15
CA LYS A 5 4.55 33.88 29.57
C LYS A 5 3.66 32.67 29.86
N ILE A 6 2.81 32.24 28.93
CA ILE A 6 1.89 31.11 29.16
C ILE A 6 2.63 29.77 28.99
N PHE A 7 3.61 29.70 28.09
CA PHE A 7 4.36 28.48 27.75
C PHE A 7 5.65 28.28 28.56
N ALA A 8 5.69 28.76 29.81
CA ALA A 8 6.81 28.50 30.71
C ALA A 8 6.54 27.27 31.60
N ARG A 9 7.61 26.58 32.01
CA ARG A 9 7.52 25.51 33.00
C ARG A 9 7.23 26.11 34.37
N TYR A 10 6.06 25.80 34.91
CA TYR A 10 5.59 26.30 36.20
C TYR A 10 5.49 25.19 37.23
N LYS A 11 5.89 25.48 38.47
CA LYS A 11 5.72 24.56 39.60
C LYS A 11 4.28 24.51 40.06
N ALA A 12 3.83 23.32 40.50
CA ALA A 12 2.48 23.13 41.04
C ALA A 12 2.13 24.14 42.16
N ASN A 13 3.07 24.49 43.03
CA ASN A 13 2.82 25.41 44.14
C ASN A 13 2.55 26.86 43.68
N GLU A 14 3.18 27.30 42.59
CA GLU A 14 2.97 28.65 42.03
C GLU A 14 1.58 28.76 41.42
N LEU A 15 1.19 27.77 40.62
CA LEU A 15 -0.14 27.71 40.00
C LEU A 15 -1.25 27.52 41.04
N ARG A 16 -1.00 26.71 42.07
CA ARG A 16 -1.89 26.55 43.23
C ARG A 16 -2.16 27.87 43.92
N SER A 17 -1.13 28.68 44.13
CA SER A 17 -1.28 30.01 44.74
C SER A 17 -2.07 30.99 43.87
N GLU A 18 -1.93 30.92 42.54
CA GLU A 18 -2.71 31.74 41.60
C GLU A 18 -4.18 31.29 41.52
N LEU A 19 -4.44 29.99 41.67
CA LEU A 19 -5.78 29.43 41.68
C LEU A 19 -6.51 29.81 42.99
N GLN A 20 -5.90 29.60 44.16
CA GLN A 20 -6.51 29.79 45.49
C GLN A 20 -6.86 31.24 45.87
N ILE A 21 -6.61 32.24 45.03
CA ILE A 21 -6.97 33.64 45.31
C ILE A 21 -8.51 33.78 45.38
N LEU A 22 -9.02 33.80 46.61
CA LEU A 22 -10.43 33.78 47.00
C LEU A 22 -10.86 35.14 47.62
N ASP A 23 -10.57 36.25 46.96
CA ASP A 23 -11.07 37.56 47.40
C ASP A 23 -12.41 37.91 46.73
N MET A 24 -13.51 37.85 47.50
CA MET A 24 -14.87 38.13 47.03
C MET A 24 -15.11 39.58 46.55
N ARG A 25 -14.20 40.51 46.83
CA ARG A 25 -14.35 41.95 46.49
C ARG A 25 -13.98 42.29 45.03
N LYS A 26 -13.39 41.37 44.26
CA LYS A 26 -12.95 41.60 42.86
C LYS A 26 -13.23 40.40 41.94
N ALA A 27 -14.47 39.91 41.94
CA ALA A 27 -14.89 38.72 41.21
C ALA A 27 -14.48 38.72 39.72
N LYS A 28 -14.72 39.81 38.96
CA LYS A 28 -14.37 39.89 37.53
C LYS A 28 -12.87 39.84 37.23
N GLN A 29 -12.03 40.51 38.02
CA GLN A 29 -10.56 40.47 37.84
C GLN A 29 -9.99 39.10 38.27
N ASN A 30 -10.63 38.43 39.23
CA ASN A 30 -10.21 37.10 39.68
C ASN A 30 -10.55 36.01 38.65
N ILE A 31 -11.69 36.10 37.96
CA ILE A 31 -12.05 35.18 36.85
C ILE A 31 -11.01 35.22 35.73
N VAL A 32 -10.56 36.41 35.31
CA VAL A 32 -9.55 36.55 34.24
C VAL A 32 -8.19 35.98 34.67
N LYS A 33 -7.79 36.18 35.94
CA LYS A 33 -6.55 35.61 36.47
C LYS A 33 -6.61 34.08 36.59
N ARG A 34 -7.75 33.53 37.02
CA ARG A 34 -7.98 32.07 37.09
C ARG A 34 -7.99 31.42 35.72
N LYS A 35 -8.66 32.02 34.74
CA LYS A 35 -8.55 31.59 33.33
C LYS A 35 -7.10 31.61 32.83
N GLY A 36 -6.34 32.64 33.20
CA GLY A 36 -4.91 32.70 32.92
C GLY A 36 -4.11 31.53 33.55
N ALA A 37 -4.39 31.20 34.82
CA ALA A 37 -3.76 30.07 35.50
C ALA A 37 -4.14 28.72 34.86
N LEU A 38 -5.41 28.52 34.51
CA LEU A 38 -5.89 27.34 33.80
C LEU A 38 -5.24 27.17 32.41
N LYS A 39 -5.05 28.27 31.67
CA LYS A 39 -4.30 28.26 30.40
C LYS A 39 -2.83 27.85 30.61
N LYS A 40 -2.18 28.33 31.67
CA LYS A 40 -0.82 27.89 32.04
C LYS A 40 -0.77 26.41 32.42
N VAL A 41 -1.80 25.88 33.09
CA VAL A 41 -1.89 24.45 33.44
C VAL A 41 -1.94 23.60 32.17
N ILE A 42 -2.79 23.93 31.19
CA ILE A 42 -2.84 23.22 29.91
C ILE A 42 -1.52 23.35 29.16
N ALA A 43 -0.93 24.54 29.09
CA ALA A 43 0.37 24.74 28.45
C ALA A 43 1.46 23.87 29.11
N ASN A 44 1.42 23.67 30.42
CA ASN A 44 2.34 22.76 31.11
C ASN A 44 2.05 21.28 30.83
N LEU A 45 0.79 20.91 30.64
CA LEU A 45 0.43 19.56 30.19
C LEU A 45 0.93 19.30 28.77
N THR A 46 0.80 20.25 27.83
CA THR A 46 1.32 20.10 26.46
C THR A 46 2.86 20.07 26.43
N LEU A 47 3.53 20.73 27.38
CA LEU A 47 4.99 20.64 27.61
C LEU A 47 5.44 19.35 28.31
N GLY A 48 4.52 18.46 28.70
CA GLY A 48 4.82 17.15 29.29
C GLY A 48 5.03 17.14 30.82
N ASN A 49 4.74 18.22 31.54
CA ASN A 49 4.91 18.32 32.99
C ASN A 49 3.74 17.68 33.78
N TYR A 50 3.42 16.41 33.49
CA TYR A 50 2.24 15.75 34.06
C TYR A 50 2.30 15.58 35.59
N ALA A 51 3.48 15.30 36.16
CA ALA A 51 3.61 14.99 37.59
C ALA A 51 3.19 16.15 38.50
N GLU A 52 3.55 17.38 38.12
CA GLU A 52 3.20 18.58 38.88
C GLU A 52 1.76 19.01 38.64
N MET A 53 1.27 18.89 37.40
CA MET A 53 -0.11 19.27 37.07
C MET A 53 -1.14 18.33 37.71
N ILE A 54 -0.85 17.04 37.88
CA ILE A 54 -1.75 16.10 38.58
C ILE A 54 -2.01 16.52 40.05
N MET A 55 -1.05 17.18 40.70
CA MET A 55 -1.22 17.67 42.07
C MET A 55 -2.27 18.80 42.18
N LEU A 56 -2.58 19.47 41.06
CA LEU A 56 -3.59 20.52 40.96
C LEU A 56 -5.00 19.98 40.74
N PHE A 57 -5.16 18.66 40.58
CA PHE A 57 -6.45 18.01 40.29
C PHE A 57 -7.57 18.39 41.28
N SER A 58 -7.28 18.37 42.58
CA SER A 58 -8.26 18.73 43.62
C SER A 58 -8.73 20.18 43.57
N GLU A 59 -7.92 21.08 43.00
CA GLU A 59 -8.24 22.50 42.88
C GLU A 59 -9.05 22.75 41.62
N ILE A 60 -8.65 22.13 40.51
CA ILE A 60 -9.36 22.19 39.24
C ILE A 60 -10.80 21.65 39.40
N LEU A 61 -11.00 20.59 40.18
CA LEU A 61 -12.34 20.08 40.51
C LEU A 61 -13.21 21.08 41.27
N LYS A 62 -12.62 21.88 42.16
CA LYS A 62 -13.36 22.94 42.86
C LYS A 62 -13.79 24.03 41.87
N TYR A 63 -12.91 24.44 40.97
CA TYR A 63 -13.23 25.46 39.95
C TYR A 63 -14.28 25.00 38.96
N TRP A 64 -14.24 23.73 38.57
CA TRP A 64 -15.23 23.12 37.68
C TRP A 64 -16.66 23.36 38.17
N ARG A 65 -16.90 23.25 39.48
CA ARG A 65 -18.23 23.40 40.08
C ARG A 65 -18.66 24.86 40.27
N ILE A 66 -17.73 25.82 40.16
CA ILE A 66 -17.97 27.23 40.53
C ILE A 66 -18.22 28.09 39.29
N GLU A 67 -17.58 27.78 38.16
CA GLU A 67 -17.63 28.62 36.95
C GLU A 67 -18.34 27.90 35.79
N ASP A 68 -19.50 28.41 35.37
CA ASP A 68 -20.32 27.89 34.27
C ASP A 68 -19.87 28.36 32.87
N ASP A 69 -18.66 28.92 32.76
CA ASP A 69 -18.14 29.40 31.49
C ASP A 69 -17.69 28.23 30.60
N ILE A 70 -18.14 28.21 29.34
CA ILE A 70 -17.81 27.17 28.34
C ILE A 70 -16.29 27.06 28.15
N GLU A 71 -15.56 28.18 28.19
CA GLU A 71 -14.09 28.18 28.03
C GLU A 71 -13.42 27.43 29.19
N VAL A 72 -13.93 27.61 30.42
CA VAL A 72 -13.39 26.96 31.62
C VAL A 72 -13.73 25.47 31.59
N LYS A 73 -14.98 25.11 31.27
CA LYS A 73 -15.38 23.70 31.09
C LYS A 73 -14.52 23.01 30.04
N ARG A 74 -14.29 23.64 28.88
CA ARG A 74 -13.39 23.14 27.82
C ARG A 74 -11.99 22.84 28.35
N ILE A 75 -11.40 23.79 29.07
CA ILE A 75 -10.06 23.62 29.66
C ILE A 75 -10.05 22.44 30.64
N CYS A 76 -11.05 22.35 31.51
CA CYS A 76 -11.07 21.29 32.51
C CYS A 76 -11.32 19.90 31.89
N HIS A 77 -12.19 19.80 30.87
CA HIS A 77 -12.38 18.56 30.09
C HIS A 77 -11.12 18.15 29.32
N GLU A 78 -10.39 19.08 28.70
CA GLU A 78 -9.05 18.81 28.12
C GLU A 78 -8.05 18.32 29.18
N TYR A 79 -8.04 18.94 30.35
CA TYR A 79 -7.20 18.54 31.47
C TYR A 79 -7.50 17.09 31.92
N VAL A 80 -8.78 16.74 32.07
CA VAL A 80 -9.19 15.37 32.42
C VAL A 80 -8.85 14.37 31.32
N ARG A 81 -8.99 14.73 30.04
CA ARG A 81 -8.55 13.88 28.92
C ARG A 81 -7.05 13.61 28.97
N ALA A 82 -6.23 14.65 29.12
CA ALA A 82 -4.78 14.53 29.19
C ALA A 82 -4.29 13.76 30.43
N VAL A 83 -4.92 13.96 31.59
CA VAL A 83 -4.57 13.23 32.82
C VAL A 83 -5.13 11.81 32.82
N GLY A 84 -6.31 11.61 32.25
CA GLY A 84 -7.01 10.33 32.24
C GLY A 84 -6.35 9.27 31.37
N THR A 85 -5.63 9.66 30.32
CA THR A 85 -4.79 8.74 29.52
C THR A 85 -3.56 8.25 30.31
N VAL A 86 -3.00 9.08 31.19
CA VAL A 86 -1.81 8.75 32.00
C VAL A 86 -2.17 8.04 33.31
N LYS A 87 -3.19 8.53 34.04
CA LYS A 87 -3.65 7.98 35.33
C LYS A 87 -5.19 7.94 35.42
N PRO A 88 -5.84 6.93 34.83
CA PRO A 88 -7.31 6.82 34.79
C PRO A 88 -7.98 6.61 36.16
N ARG A 89 -7.24 6.12 37.16
CA ARG A 89 -7.82 5.91 38.52
C ARG A 89 -7.99 7.21 39.29
N SER A 90 -7.12 8.19 39.05
CA SER A 90 -7.16 9.48 39.75
C SER A 90 -8.27 10.38 39.25
N THR A 91 -8.82 10.11 38.06
CA THR A 91 -9.88 10.92 37.46
C THR A 91 -11.28 10.55 37.93
N ILE A 92 -11.46 9.49 38.73
CA ILE A 92 -12.79 9.03 39.20
C ILE A 92 -13.57 10.14 39.89
N ASP A 93 -12.89 11.01 40.65
CA ASP A 93 -13.55 12.11 41.38
C ASP A 93 -14.10 13.21 40.44
N ALA A 94 -13.67 13.24 39.17
CA ALA A 94 -14.21 14.13 38.15
C ALA A 94 -15.51 13.61 37.51
N LEU A 95 -15.81 12.31 37.62
CA LEU A 95 -16.96 11.69 36.97
C LEU A 95 -18.31 12.36 37.33
N PRO A 96 -18.60 12.73 38.59
CA PRO A 96 -19.85 13.42 38.92
C PRO A 96 -20.01 14.77 38.21
N CYS A 97 -18.92 15.54 38.08
CA CYS A 97 -18.95 16.85 37.42
C CYS A 97 -19.23 16.69 35.92
N ILE A 98 -18.67 15.64 35.30
CA ILE A 98 -18.92 15.31 33.89
C ILE A 98 -20.36 14.86 33.68
N LEU A 99 -20.93 14.09 34.61
CA LEU A 99 -22.35 13.69 34.56
C LEU A 99 -23.31 14.87 34.75
N GLU A 100 -22.93 15.88 35.53
CA GLU A 100 -23.68 17.15 35.64
C GLU A 100 -23.63 17.92 34.32
N ASP A 101 -22.45 18.02 33.70
CA ASP A 101 -22.29 18.66 32.39
C ASP A 101 -23.10 17.96 31.29
N LEU A 102 -23.19 16.62 31.31
CA LEU A 102 -24.05 15.86 30.37
C LEU A 102 -25.55 16.15 30.54
N ARG A 103 -25.99 16.56 31.73
CA ARG A 103 -27.41 16.91 32.00
C ARG A 103 -27.72 18.35 31.62
N THR A 104 -26.71 19.16 31.30
CA THR A 104 -26.89 20.55 30.90
C THR A 104 -27.54 20.61 29.52
N GLY A 105 -28.48 21.52 29.29
CA GLY A 105 -29.16 21.68 28.00
C GLY A 105 -28.34 22.35 26.90
N ASN A 106 -27.01 22.38 27.01
CA ASN A 106 -26.11 22.96 26.01
C ASN A 106 -25.36 21.84 25.28
N ASP A 107 -25.60 21.74 23.97
CA ASP A 107 -25.09 20.67 23.12
C ASP A 107 -23.55 20.62 23.08
N GLU A 108 -22.88 21.78 23.03
CA GLU A 108 -21.42 21.85 22.98
C GLU A 108 -20.78 21.24 24.24
N VAL A 109 -21.36 21.54 25.40
CA VAL A 109 -20.89 21.02 26.69
C VAL A 109 -21.17 19.52 26.81
N GLN A 110 -22.30 19.05 26.28
CA GLN A 110 -22.63 17.63 26.24
C GLN A 110 -21.69 16.84 25.31
N ILE A 111 -21.36 17.38 24.13
CA ILE A 111 -20.39 16.77 23.20
C ILE A 111 -19.01 16.70 23.85
N LEU A 112 -18.58 17.78 24.50
CA LEU A 112 -17.30 17.84 25.21
C LEU A 112 -17.24 16.84 26.38
N ALA A 113 -18.33 16.71 27.13
CA ALA A 113 -18.43 15.73 28.21
C ALA A 113 -18.41 14.30 27.66
N LEU A 114 -19.13 14.02 26.57
CA LEU A 114 -19.15 12.71 25.93
C LEU A 114 -17.78 12.31 25.39
N THR A 115 -17.10 13.19 24.66
CA THR A 115 -15.73 12.95 24.16
C THR A 115 -14.75 12.69 25.31
N THR A 116 -14.90 13.41 26.44
CA THR A 116 -14.10 13.18 27.64
C THR A 116 -14.36 11.82 28.27
N LEU A 117 -15.62 11.36 28.35
CA LEU A 117 -15.95 10.03 28.84
C LEU A 117 -15.35 8.90 27.98
N VAL A 118 -15.38 9.06 26.66
CA VAL A 118 -14.95 8.03 25.70
C VAL A 118 -13.42 7.93 25.63
N THR A 119 -12.72 9.05 25.81
CA THR A 119 -11.24 9.09 25.75
C THR A 119 -10.58 8.43 26.97
N VAL A 120 -11.22 8.43 28.14
CA VAL A 120 -10.63 7.90 29.38
C VAL A 120 -10.83 6.38 29.47
N PRO A 121 -9.74 5.56 29.48
CA PRO A 121 -9.83 4.11 29.43
C PRO A 121 -10.14 3.51 30.82
N PHE A 122 -11.34 3.76 31.33
CA PHE A 122 -11.78 3.26 32.63
C PHE A 122 -13.23 2.79 32.61
N SER A 123 -13.48 1.59 33.14
CA SER A 123 -14.79 0.91 33.06
C SER A 123 -15.98 1.76 33.53
N LYS A 124 -15.82 2.62 34.54
CA LYS A 124 -16.92 3.48 35.01
C LYS A 124 -17.22 4.63 34.05
N PHE A 125 -16.21 5.15 33.36
CA PHE A 125 -16.38 6.21 32.35
C PHE A 125 -17.04 5.65 31.09
N THR A 126 -16.59 4.47 30.64
CA THR A 126 -17.20 3.79 29.48
C THR A 126 -18.65 3.42 29.76
N GLU A 127 -18.98 2.89 30.95
CA GLU A 127 -20.36 2.61 31.37
C GLU A 127 -21.25 3.86 31.39
N ALA A 128 -20.74 4.97 31.92
CA ALA A 128 -21.46 6.24 31.89
C ALA A 128 -21.72 6.71 30.46
N ALA A 129 -20.74 6.56 29.56
CA ALA A 129 -20.89 6.89 28.14
C ALA A 129 -21.96 6.01 27.47
N PHE A 130 -21.94 4.69 27.69
CA PHE A 130 -22.96 3.77 27.14
C PHE A 130 -24.37 4.13 27.60
N ASN A 131 -24.56 4.40 28.89
CA ASN A 131 -25.87 4.78 29.43
C ASN A 131 -26.37 6.08 28.81
N PHE A 132 -25.48 7.05 28.60
CA PHE A 132 -25.83 8.32 27.95
C PHE A 132 -26.19 8.12 26.47
N ILE A 133 -25.38 7.38 25.71
CA ILE A 133 -25.65 7.10 24.29
C ILE A 133 -26.96 6.31 24.13
N MET A 134 -27.21 5.31 24.95
CA MET A 134 -28.48 4.56 24.93
C MET A 134 -29.68 5.46 25.24
N THR A 135 -29.51 6.45 26.13
CA THR A 135 -30.55 7.43 26.43
C THR A 135 -30.78 8.37 25.25
N LEU A 136 -29.73 8.79 24.53
CA LEU A 136 -29.83 9.65 23.35
C LEU A 136 -30.49 8.92 22.17
N VAL A 137 -30.05 7.70 21.87
CA VAL A 137 -30.60 6.86 20.79
C VAL A 137 -32.10 6.61 20.96
N ASN A 138 -32.56 6.48 22.21
CA ASN A 138 -33.99 6.29 22.50
C ASN A 138 -34.80 7.60 22.54
N ARG A 139 -34.16 8.78 22.61
CA ARG A 139 -34.82 10.08 22.71
C ARG A 139 -34.88 10.77 21.35
N ARG A 140 -36.10 10.87 20.80
CA ARG A 140 -36.39 11.49 19.49
C ARG A 140 -36.18 13.02 19.38
N SER A 141 -35.84 13.73 20.46
CA SER A 141 -35.79 15.20 20.48
C SER A 141 -34.42 15.78 20.87
N THR A 142 -33.33 15.09 20.51
CA THR A 142 -31.97 15.56 20.82
C THR A 142 -31.40 16.37 19.68
N SER A 143 -30.48 17.27 20.01
CA SER A 143 -29.78 18.08 19.01
C SER A 143 -28.99 17.20 18.04
N MET A 144 -29.03 17.56 16.77
CA MET A 144 -28.52 16.77 15.66
C MET A 144 -27.01 16.51 15.78
N GLU A 145 -26.26 17.54 16.18
CA GLU A 145 -24.81 17.46 16.37
C GLU A 145 -24.42 16.53 17.52
N LEU A 146 -25.22 16.51 18.59
CA LEU A 146 -25.03 15.63 19.72
C LEU A 146 -25.27 14.17 19.33
N GLN A 147 -26.34 13.89 18.58
CA GLN A 147 -26.64 12.55 18.12
C GLN A 147 -25.56 12.03 17.15
N ARG A 148 -25.13 12.86 16.20
CA ARG A 148 -24.02 12.54 15.28
C ARG A 148 -22.75 12.18 16.06
N ASN A 149 -22.34 13.02 17.01
CA ASN A 149 -21.13 12.79 17.82
C ASN A 149 -21.26 11.58 18.74
N ALA A 150 -22.47 11.31 19.25
CA ALA A 150 -22.72 10.12 20.06
C ALA A 150 -22.60 8.83 19.26
N ILE A 151 -23.06 8.84 18.00
CA ILE A 151 -22.91 7.71 17.10
C ILE A 151 -21.44 7.50 16.75
N THR A 152 -20.72 8.54 16.32
CA THR A 152 -19.28 8.41 15.97
C THR A 152 -18.41 7.97 17.16
N ALA A 153 -18.76 8.39 18.38
CA ALA A 153 -18.10 7.96 19.61
C ALA A 153 -18.17 6.44 19.86
N LEU A 154 -19.15 5.72 19.29
CA LEU A 154 -19.27 4.27 19.45
C LEU A 154 -18.08 3.52 18.85
N VAL A 155 -17.42 4.06 17.82
CA VAL A 155 -16.23 3.45 17.21
C VAL A 155 -15.07 3.37 18.20
N GLN A 156 -14.91 4.41 19.03
CA GLN A 156 -13.88 4.44 20.08
C GLN A 156 -14.29 3.59 21.29
N LEU A 157 -15.59 3.49 21.59
CA LEU A 157 -16.08 2.60 22.66
C LEU A 157 -15.95 1.12 22.31
N ASP A 158 -15.96 0.77 21.03
CA ASP A 158 -15.74 -0.60 20.54
C ASP A 158 -14.33 -1.11 20.90
N ASP A 159 -13.32 -0.23 20.87
CA ASP A 159 -11.94 -0.56 21.27
C ASP A 159 -11.84 -0.98 22.74
N TRP A 160 -12.74 -0.49 23.60
CA TRP A 160 -12.75 -0.78 25.04
C TRP A 160 -13.66 -1.95 25.41
N SER A 161 -14.87 -2.02 24.85
CA SER A 161 -15.84 -3.07 25.18
C SER A 161 -16.79 -3.40 24.02
N HIS A 162 -16.35 -4.32 23.17
CA HIS A 162 -17.10 -4.80 22.01
C HIS A 162 -18.48 -5.40 22.34
N GLU A 163 -18.59 -6.21 23.41
CA GLU A 163 -19.87 -6.89 23.77
C GLU A 163 -21.02 -5.90 24.02
N LYS A 164 -20.72 -4.76 24.65
CA LYS A 164 -21.72 -3.72 24.94
C LYS A 164 -22.12 -2.96 23.66
N VAL A 165 -21.17 -2.68 22.77
CA VAL A 165 -21.46 -2.05 21.46
C VAL A 165 -22.31 -2.97 20.58
N MET A 166 -22.09 -4.28 20.62
CA MET A 166 -22.91 -5.24 19.87
C MET A 166 -24.40 -5.17 20.23
N SER A 167 -24.74 -4.87 21.49
CA SER A 167 -26.14 -4.66 21.91
C SER A 167 -26.80 -3.42 21.26
N LEU A 168 -25.99 -2.44 20.86
CA LEU A 168 -26.43 -1.19 20.24
C LEU A 168 -26.48 -1.26 18.70
N MET A 169 -26.06 -2.37 18.09
CA MET A 169 -26.09 -2.51 16.63
C MET A 169 -27.51 -2.51 16.04
N LEU A 170 -28.48 -3.09 16.73
CA LEU A 170 -29.88 -3.10 16.29
C LEU A 170 -30.46 -1.67 16.25
N PRO A 171 -30.39 -0.88 17.35
CA PRO A 171 -30.77 0.53 17.31
C PRO A 171 -30.06 1.37 16.24
N LEU A 172 -28.77 1.10 15.96
CA LEU A 172 -28.04 1.81 14.91
C LEU A 172 -28.56 1.47 13.51
N ARG A 173 -28.92 0.21 13.26
CA ARG A 173 -29.57 -0.19 12.00
C ARG A 173 -30.96 0.44 11.89
N ASP A 174 -31.71 0.52 12.98
CA ASP A 174 -33.02 1.19 12.98
C ASP A 174 -32.89 2.68 12.66
N ILE A 175 -31.85 3.36 13.17
CA ILE A 175 -31.56 4.77 12.84
C ILE A 175 -31.16 4.92 11.36
N PHE A 176 -30.43 3.96 10.81
CA PHE A 176 -30.07 3.95 9.40
C PHE A 176 -31.28 3.70 8.48
N GLU A 177 -32.15 2.76 8.83
CA GLU A 177 -33.32 2.39 8.03
C GLU A 177 -34.46 3.43 8.11
N GLN A 178 -34.49 4.24 9.17
CA GLN A 178 -35.42 5.36 9.26
C GLN A 178 -35.02 6.44 8.24
N LYS A 179 -35.92 6.72 7.28
CA LYS A 179 -35.85 7.90 6.43
C LYS A 179 -35.95 9.14 7.33
N LEU A 180 -34.81 9.71 7.67
CA LEU A 180 -34.68 10.95 8.43
C LEU A 180 -34.67 12.12 7.45
N ASP A 181 -35.23 13.25 7.86
CA ASP A 181 -35.19 14.49 7.07
C ASP A 181 -33.76 15.03 6.90
N GLU A 182 -32.82 14.56 7.74
CA GLU A 182 -31.41 14.96 7.74
C GLU A 182 -30.45 13.78 7.50
N PRO A 183 -29.75 13.74 6.36
CA PRO A 183 -28.94 12.59 5.94
C PRO A 183 -27.60 12.44 6.68
N ALA A 184 -27.15 13.46 7.43
CA ALA A 184 -25.87 13.40 8.16
C ALA A 184 -25.86 12.34 9.29
N ILE A 185 -26.99 12.15 9.98
CA ILE A 185 -27.12 11.15 11.04
C ILE A 185 -27.09 9.73 10.45
N GLN A 186 -27.74 9.55 9.30
CA GLN A 186 -27.75 8.26 8.59
C GLN A 186 -26.35 7.86 8.16
N ILE A 187 -25.54 8.81 7.67
CA ILE A 187 -24.15 8.54 7.26
C ILE A 187 -23.24 8.29 8.46
N ALA A 188 -23.43 9.01 9.57
CA ALA A 188 -22.73 8.70 10.81
C ALA A 188 -23.05 7.28 11.30
N ALA A 189 -24.32 6.87 11.26
CA ALA A 189 -24.73 5.50 11.59
C ALA A 189 -24.11 4.48 10.61
N LEU A 190 -24.12 4.78 9.33
CA LEU A 190 -23.54 3.91 8.30
C LEU A 190 -22.03 3.72 8.46
N SER A 191 -21.28 4.82 8.60
CA SER A 191 -19.82 4.80 8.77
C SER A 191 -19.40 4.09 10.06
N THR A 192 -20.14 4.29 11.15
CA THR A 192 -19.87 3.58 12.41
C THR A 192 -20.19 2.09 12.34
N LEU A 193 -21.32 1.72 11.74
CA LEU A 193 -21.63 0.32 11.47
C LEU A 193 -20.52 -0.32 10.63
N TYR A 194 -20.09 0.35 9.55
CA TYR A 194 -18.99 -0.13 8.71
C TYR A 194 -17.70 -0.34 9.49
N ALA A 195 -17.25 0.67 10.25
CA ALA A 195 -16.02 0.60 11.03
C ALA A 195 -16.02 -0.56 12.04
N ILE A 196 -17.17 -0.83 12.69
CA ILE A 196 -17.29 -1.95 13.62
C ILE A 196 -17.27 -3.29 12.87
N HIS A 197 -17.92 -3.40 11.70
CA HIS A 197 -17.89 -4.64 10.92
C HIS A 197 -16.51 -4.93 10.31
N GLU A 198 -15.72 -3.91 9.97
CA GLU A 198 -14.36 -4.08 9.43
C GLU A 198 -13.37 -4.61 10.47
N LYS A 199 -13.48 -4.15 11.73
CA LYS A 199 -12.67 -4.63 12.87
C LYS A 199 -13.00 -6.06 13.30
N ASN A 200 -14.22 -6.53 13.03
CA ASN A 200 -14.73 -7.78 13.59
C ASN A 200 -14.87 -8.90 12.54
N LEU A 201 -13.88 -9.79 12.52
CA LEU A 201 -13.81 -10.93 11.59
C LEU A 201 -14.96 -11.95 11.73
N ASN A 202 -15.62 -12.00 12.90
CA ASN A 202 -16.67 -12.98 13.19
C ASN A 202 -18.05 -12.57 12.66
N LEU A 203 -18.22 -11.32 12.24
CA LEU A 203 -19.49 -10.82 11.71
C LEU A 203 -19.61 -11.07 10.20
N LYS A 204 -20.83 -11.31 9.74
CA LYS A 204 -21.14 -11.38 8.30
C LYS A 204 -20.80 -10.03 7.63
N PRO A 205 -20.40 -10.05 6.34
CA PRO A 205 -20.17 -8.80 5.61
C PRO A 205 -21.43 -7.92 5.67
N PHE A 206 -21.22 -6.63 5.90
CA PHE A 206 -22.30 -5.66 6.01
C PHE A 206 -22.77 -5.30 4.61
N ASN A 207 -23.93 -5.81 4.21
CA ASN A 207 -24.52 -5.56 2.90
C ASN A 207 -25.73 -4.63 3.02
N ILE A 208 -25.77 -3.60 2.17
CA ILE A 208 -26.87 -2.65 2.04
C ILE A 208 -27.65 -2.98 0.76
N SER A 209 -28.96 -2.70 0.76
CA SER A 209 -29.78 -2.88 -0.45
C SER A 209 -29.44 -1.82 -1.52
N VAL A 210 -29.57 -2.18 -2.79
CA VAL A 210 -29.32 -1.25 -3.90
C VAL A 210 -30.24 -0.03 -3.84
N ASN A 211 -31.51 -0.21 -3.46
CA ASN A 211 -32.47 0.89 -3.35
C ASN A 211 -32.07 1.90 -2.26
N THR A 212 -31.62 1.41 -1.10
CA THR A 212 -31.10 2.29 -0.04
C THR A 212 -29.80 2.99 -0.46
N ALA A 213 -28.98 2.39 -1.32
CA ALA A 213 -27.81 3.05 -1.86
C ALA A 213 -28.17 4.22 -2.78
N PHE A 214 -29.17 4.04 -3.66
CA PHE A 214 -29.70 5.14 -4.48
C PHE A 214 -30.32 6.25 -3.64
N ASP A 215 -31.15 5.89 -2.65
CA ASP A 215 -31.72 6.87 -1.70
C ASP A 215 -30.61 7.71 -1.03
N LEU A 216 -29.46 7.11 -0.69
CA LEU A 216 -28.31 7.83 -0.11
C LEU A 216 -27.56 8.67 -1.15
N LEU A 217 -27.34 8.16 -2.37
CA LEU A 217 -26.68 8.88 -3.45
C LEU A 217 -27.48 10.14 -3.85
N ASP A 218 -28.81 10.06 -3.87
CA ASP A 218 -29.69 11.20 -4.13
C ASP A 218 -29.58 12.30 -3.05
N THR A 219 -29.11 11.97 -1.85
CA THR A 219 -28.90 12.94 -0.77
C THR A 219 -27.58 13.70 -0.87
N ILE A 220 -26.67 13.33 -1.78
CA ILE A 220 -25.34 13.96 -1.95
C ILE A 220 -25.39 15.49 -1.99
N PRO A 221 -26.29 16.15 -2.74
CA PRO A 221 -26.32 17.62 -2.80
C PRO A 221 -26.60 18.33 -1.47
N ARG A 222 -27.13 17.61 -0.47
CA ARG A 222 -27.47 18.15 0.86
C ARG A 222 -26.39 17.88 1.91
N LEU A 223 -25.35 17.12 1.56
CA LEU A 223 -24.35 16.63 2.50
C LEU A 223 -23.14 17.56 2.62
N SER A 224 -22.47 17.45 3.76
CA SER A 224 -21.14 18.04 3.94
C SER A 224 -20.08 17.22 3.21
N GLU A 225 -18.97 17.83 2.82
CA GLU A 225 -17.88 17.14 2.12
C GLU A 225 -17.34 15.93 2.90
N TRP A 226 -17.29 15.99 4.24
CA TRP A 226 -16.85 14.90 5.09
C TRP A 226 -17.83 13.73 5.10
N ASP A 227 -19.13 14.02 5.04
CA ASP A 227 -20.18 13.00 4.98
C ASP A 227 -20.23 12.36 3.59
N ILE A 228 -20.03 13.13 2.51
CA ILE A 228 -19.90 12.59 1.15
C ILE A 228 -18.68 11.66 1.07
N SER A 229 -17.53 12.08 1.62
CA SER A 229 -16.33 11.25 1.65
C SER A 229 -16.55 9.93 2.40
N SER A 230 -17.18 10.00 3.58
CA SER A 230 -17.50 8.82 4.39
C SER A 230 -18.49 7.89 3.69
N LEU A 231 -19.50 8.45 3.00
CA LEU A 231 -20.47 7.68 2.22
C LEU A 231 -19.77 6.91 1.09
N LEU A 232 -18.98 7.62 0.28
CA LEU A 232 -18.24 7.02 -0.86
C LEU A 232 -17.16 6.02 -0.41
N GLU A 233 -16.66 6.11 0.81
CA GLU A 233 -15.74 5.11 1.38
C GLU A 233 -16.44 3.78 1.70
N VAL A 234 -17.70 3.84 2.17
CA VAL A 234 -18.47 2.69 2.65
C VAL A 234 -19.20 1.95 1.52
N LEU A 235 -19.69 2.67 0.50
CA LEU A 235 -20.45 2.09 -0.61
C LEU A 235 -19.72 0.95 -1.36
N PRO A 236 -18.41 1.05 -1.69
CA PRO A 236 -17.68 -0.01 -2.41
C PRO A 236 -17.64 -1.36 -1.69
N VAL A 237 -17.81 -1.37 -0.37
CA VAL A 237 -17.74 -2.61 0.42
C VAL A 237 -19.13 -3.11 0.80
N SER A 238 -20.11 -2.21 0.87
CA SER A 238 -21.44 -2.53 1.36
C SER A 238 -22.47 -2.76 0.26
N VAL A 239 -22.27 -2.23 -0.93
CA VAL A 239 -23.23 -2.32 -2.04
C VAL A 239 -22.71 -3.21 -3.14
N VAL A 240 -23.48 -4.23 -3.49
CA VAL A 240 -23.20 -5.13 -4.61
C VAL A 240 -24.27 -4.92 -5.69
N PRO A 241 -23.94 -4.35 -6.86
CA PRO A 241 -24.91 -4.11 -7.92
C PRO A 241 -25.42 -5.43 -8.51
N GLN A 242 -26.72 -5.49 -8.81
CA GLN A 242 -27.39 -6.68 -9.35
C GLN A 242 -27.78 -6.55 -10.83
N ARG A 243 -27.67 -5.34 -11.41
CA ARG A 243 -27.88 -5.08 -12.85
C ARG A 243 -26.83 -4.11 -13.37
N HIS A 244 -26.38 -4.30 -14.61
CA HIS A 244 -25.43 -3.36 -15.25
C HIS A 244 -25.99 -1.92 -15.31
N GLY A 245 -27.30 -1.77 -15.56
CA GLY A 245 -27.96 -0.46 -15.58
C GLY A 245 -27.83 0.30 -14.25
N GLU A 246 -27.94 -0.40 -13.12
CA GLU A 246 -27.77 0.21 -11.79
C GLU A 246 -26.34 0.73 -11.59
N ALA A 247 -25.35 -0.02 -12.08
CA ALA A 247 -23.95 0.39 -12.00
C ALA A 247 -23.67 1.65 -12.84
N TYR A 248 -24.26 1.78 -14.04
CA TYR A 248 -24.14 3.00 -14.85
C TYR A 248 -24.77 4.21 -14.17
N GLU A 249 -25.98 4.08 -13.63
CA GLU A 249 -26.65 5.17 -12.91
C GLU A 249 -25.84 5.64 -11.68
N MET A 250 -25.27 4.70 -10.92
CA MET A 250 -24.38 5.03 -9.79
C MET A 250 -23.09 5.75 -10.22
N ILE A 251 -22.53 5.37 -11.37
CA ILE A 251 -21.37 6.06 -11.94
C ILE A 251 -21.74 7.49 -12.33
N ASP A 252 -22.88 7.69 -13.00
CA ASP A 252 -23.31 9.02 -13.44
C ASP A 252 -23.45 10.00 -12.27
N ILE A 253 -24.00 9.54 -11.14
CA ILE A 253 -24.10 10.35 -9.91
C ILE A 253 -22.71 10.62 -9.32
N ALA A 254 -21.84 9.62 -9.29
CA ALA A 254 -20.48 9.75 -8.73
C ALA A 254 -19.55 10.62 -9.60
N LEU A 255 -19.80 10.73 -10.90
CA LEU A 255 -18.99 11.50 -11.84
C LEU A 255 -18.93 12.99 -11.49
N GLU A 256 -20.02 13.57 -10.97
CA GLU A 256 -20.04 14.98 -10.55
C GLU A 256 -19.09 15.21 -9.36
N GLN A 257 -18.91 14.21 -8.50
CA GLN A 257 -18.10 14.32 -7.29
C GLN A 257 -16.58 14.27 -7.56
N LEU A 258 -16.16 13.87 -8.77
CA LEU A 258 -14.75 13.88 -9.18
C LEU A 258 -14.18 15.30 -9.30
N GLN A 259 -15.02 16.31 -9.53
CA GLN A 259 -14.59 17.71 -9.70
C GLN A 259 -14.53 18.51 -8.39
N ASN A 260 -14.81 17.86 -7.26
CA ASN A 260 -14.80 18.53 -5.97
C ASN A 260 -13.41 19.05 -5.59
N VAL A 261 -13.39 20.19 -4.90
CA VAL A 261 -12.16 20.83 -4.42
C VAL A 261 -11.44 19.94 -3.40
N ASN A 262 -12.21 19.18 -2.61
CA ASN A 262 -11.70 18.29 -1.59
C ASN A 262 -11.15 16.98 -2.18
N THR A 263 -9.83 16.81 -2.07
CA THR A 263 -9.09 15.63 -2.53
C THR A 263 -9.66 14.32 -1.97
N SER A 264 -10.13 14.30 -0.71
CA SER A 264 -10.65 13.09 -0.10
C SER A 264 -11.94 12.63 -0.79
N VAL A 265 -12.82 13.57 -1.13
CA VAL A 265 -14.07 13.26 -1.85
C VAL A 265 -13.76 12.78 -3.26
N ALA A 266 -12.88 13.47 -3.99
CA ALA A 266 -12.48 13.10 -5.34
C ALA A 266 -11.84 11.70 -5.39
N LEU A 267 -10.98 11.36 -4.42
CA LEU A 267 -10.32 10.06 -4.35
C LEU A 267 -11.27 8.92 -3.96
N ASN A 268 -12.21 9.17 -3.04
CA ASN A 268 -13.23 8.19 -2.70
C ASN A 268 -14.25 8.00 -3.83
N ALA A 269 -14.57 9.06 -4.59
CA ALA A 269 -15.34 8.96 -5.83
C ALA A 269 -14.60 8.13 -6.89
N LEU A 270 -13.30 8.37 -7.08
CA LEU A 270 -12.44 7.57 -7.95
C LEU A 270 -12.45 6.09 -7.54
N ARG A 271 -12.28 5.79 -6.25
CA ARG A 271 -12.36 4.43 -5.70
C ARG A 271 -13.71 3.77 -5.98
N PHE A 272 -14.81 4.50 -5.78
CA PHE A 272 -16.16 3.99 -6.04
C PHE A 272 -16.40 3.69 -7.52
N ILE A 273 -15.95 4.56 -8.42
CA ILE A 273 -16.06 4.34 -9.87
C ILE A 273 -15.21 3.15 -10.33
N VAL A 274 -13.96 3.04 -9.84
CA VAL A 274 -13.07 1.91 -10.16
C VAL A 274 -13.66 0.59 -9.67
N TYR A 275 -14.29 0.59 -8.49
CA TYR A 275 -15.04 -0.55 -7.98
C TYR A 275 -16.20 -0.93 -8.92
N LEU A 276 -17.02 0.04 -9.33
CA LEU A 276 -18.15 -0.20 -10.23
C LEU A 276 -17.73 -0.68 -11.62
N PHE A 277 -16.55 -0.29 -12.11
CA PHE A 277 -16.02 -0.82 -13.37
C PHE A 277 -15.80 -2.34 -13.35
N ASN A 278 -15.70 -2.99 -12.19
CA ASN A 278 -15.65 -4.45 -12.12
C ASN A 278 -17.01 -5.12 -12.43
N TYR A 279 -18.10 -4.35 -12.44
CA TYR A 279 -19.48 -4.80 -12.63
C TYR A 279 -20.12 -4.28 -13.93
N ILE A 280 -19.30 -3.77 -14.85
CA ILE A 280 -19.74 -3.17 -16.12
C ILE A 280 -19.14 -3.94 -17.29
N GLU A 281 -19.83 -3.94 -18.43
CA GLU A 281 -19.37 -4.57 -19.69
C GLU A 281 -18.61 -3.58 -20.59
N THR A 282 -19.08 -2.32 -20.68
CA THR A 282 -18.55 -1.32 -21.61
C THR A 282 -18.37 0.03 -20.93
N VAL A 283 -17.28 0.73 -21.22
CA VAL A 283 -17.02 2.07 -20.64
C VAL A 283 -17.07 3.12 -21.74
N ASP A 284 -17.77 4.23 -21.50
CA ASP A 284 -17.78 5.36 -22.43
C ASP A 284 -16.47 6.16 -22.34
N GLU A 285 -15.96 6.64 -23.47
CA GLU A 285 -14.78 7.52 -23.51
C GLU A 285 -14.96 8.83 -22.69
N ASN A 286 -16.19 9.29 -22.52
CA ASN A 286 -16.48 10.48 -21.70
C ASN A 286 -16.16 10.24 -20.22
N ILE A 287 -16.32 9.00 -19.74
CA ILE A 287 -16.05 8.62 -18.36
C ILE A 287 -14.53 8.55 -18.16
N THR A 288 -13.80 7.93 -19.10
CA THR A 288 -12.34 7.80 -19.03
C THR A 288 -11.62 9.15 -19.13
N THR A 289 -12.10 10.07 -19.97
CA THR A 289 -11.57 11.44 -20.07
C THR A 289 -11.81 12.22 -18.79
N LYS A 290 -13.02 12.17 -18.20
CA LYS A 290 -13.28 12.80 -16.90
C LYS A 290 -12.41 12.23 -15.78
N LEU A 291 -12.21 10.91 -15.77
CA LEU A 291 -11.33 10.23 -14.81
C LEU A 291 -9.88 10.71 -14.93
N SER A 292 -9.38 10.79 -16.16
CA SER A 292 -8.03 11.24 -16.47
C SER A 292 -7.83 12.70 -16.06
N ASN A 293 -8.80 13.57 -16.38
CA ASN A 293 -8.78 14.98 -15.96
C ASN A 293 -8.80 15.14 -14.43
N CYS A 294 -9.53 14.29 -13.71
CA CYS A 294 -9.53 14.29 -12.25
C CYS A 294 -8.14 13.95 -11.70
N ILE A 295 -7.51 12.88 -12.20
CA ILE A 295 -6.16 12.48 -11.77
C ILE A 295 -5.16 13.61 -12.03
N VAL A 296 -5.19 14.22 -13.22
CA VAL A 296 -4.32 15.36 -13.56
C VAL A 296 -4.54 16.54 -12.59
N ALA A 297 -5.79 16.92 -12.33
CA ALA A 297 -6.10 17.98 -11.37
C ALA A 297 -5.68 17.68 -9.93
N LEU A 298 -5.55 16.39 -9.56
CA LEU A 298 -5.07 15.96 -8.26
C LEU A 298 -3.53 15.90 -8.17
N LEU A 299 -2.83 15.74 -9.29
CA LEU A 299 -1.36 15.82 -9.35
C LEU A 299 -0.85 17.25 -9.10
N ASP A 300 -1.60 18.28 -9.51
CA ASP A 300 -1.27 19.70 -9.30
C ASP A 300 -1.40 20.18 -7.82
N LYS A 301 -1.61 19.26 -6.87
CA LYS A 301 -1.80 19.58 -5.44
C LYS A 301 -0.45 19.59 -4.70
N SER A 302 -0.51 19.63 -3.36
CA SER A 302 0.70 19.59 -2.53
C SER A 302 1.47 18.28 -2.73
N PRO A 303 2.80 18.26 -2.52
CA PRO A 303 3.64 17.10 -2.82
C PRO A 303 3.23 15.82 -2.06
N GLU A 304 2.64 15.95 -0.87
CA GLU A 304 2.15 14.82 -0.09
C GLU A 304 0.92 14.17 -0.73
N ILE A 305 0.03 15.00 -1.30
CA ILE A 305 -1.15 14.55 -2.04
C ILE A 305 -0.72 13.97 -3.38
N GLU A 306 0.16 14.66 -4.10
CA GLU A 306 0.70 14.17 -5.38
C GLU A 306 1.30 12.76 -5.23
N PHE A 307 2.11 12.53 -4.18
CA PHE A 307 2.67 11.20 -3.91
C PHE A 307 1.61 10.12 -3.68
N LEU A 308 0.54 10.44 -2.93
CA LEU A 308 -0.58 9.52 -2.73
C LEU A 308 -1.26 9.18 -4.06
N ILE A 309 -1.46 10.18 -4.92
CA ILE A 309 -2.09 10.01 -6.23
C ILE A 309 -1.19 9.20 -7.17
N LEU A 310 0.10 9.49 -7.25
CA LEU A 310 1.06 8.72 -8.04
C LEU A 310 1.06 7.23 -7.66
N ARG A 311 1.02 6.91 -6.36
CA ARG A 311 0.90 5.51 -5.90
C ARG A 311 -0.41 4.85 -6.33
N ASN A 312 -1.52 5.57 -6.27
CA ASN A 312 -2.81 5.07 -6.75
C ASN A 312 -2.83 4.91 -8.29
N VAL A 313 -2.15 5.79 -9.04
CA VAL A 313 -2.00 5.67 -10.49
C VAL A 313 -1.19 4.43 -10.85
N ILE A 314 -0.07 4.17 -10.16
CA ILE A 314 0.72 2.94 -10.33
C ILE A 314 -0.17 1.70 -10.12
N LEU A 315 -0.98 1.70 -9.05
CA LEU A 315 -1.93 0.61 -8.78
C LEU A 315 -2.93 0.41 -9.93
N LEU A 316 -3.52 1.49 -10.46
CA LEU A 316 -4.47 1.44 -11.58
C LEU A 316 -3.81 0.96 -12.89
N LEU A 317 -2.56 1.34 -13.14
CA LEU A 317 -1.80 0.91 -14.32
C LEU A 317 -1.39 -0.57 -14.22
N LEU A 318 -1.06 -1.05 -13.02
CA LEU A 318 -0.75 -2.46 -12.78
C LEU A 318 -1.99 -3.35 -12.82
N SER A 319 -3.16 -2.80 -12.47
CA SER A 319 -4.37 -3.60 -12.33
C SER A 319 -5.05 -3.97 -13.62
N ARG A 320 -4.89 -3.14 -14.65
CA ARG A 320 -5.60 -3.29 -15.90
C ARG A 320 -4.64 -3.10 -17.07
N ASP A 321 -4.49 -4.16 -17.85
CA ASP A 321 -3.59 -4.21 -19.01
C ASP A 321 -3.99 -3.20 -20.12
N GLN A 322 -5.27 -2.77 -20.16
CA GLN A 322 -5.75 -1.70 -21.04
C GLN A 322 -5.87 -0.39 -20.26
N SER A 323 -5.24 0.66 -20.78
CA SER A 323 -5.29 2.01 -20.22
C SER A 323 -6.70 2.58 -20.33
N LEU A 324 -7.55 2.33 -19.32
CA LEU A 324 -8.77 3.12 -19.07
C LEU A 324 -8.45 4.61 -18.83
N LEU A 325 -7.18 4.93 -18.65
CA LEU A 325 -6.63 6.24 -18.39
C LEU A 325 -5.85 6.71 -19.62
N ASN A 326 -6.35 7.74 -20.28
CA ASN A 326 -5.63 8.43 -21.34
C ASN A 326 -4.85 9.58 -20.70
N LEU A 327 -3.74 9.25 -20.06
CA LEU A 327 -2.88 10.21 -19.39
C LEU A 327 -1.69 10.55 -20.29
N ASP A 328 -1.49 11.85 -20.53
CA ASP A 328 -0.31 12.32 -21.23
C ASP A 328 0.92 12.14 -20.33
N VAL A 329 2.01 11.66 -20.93
CA VAL A 329 3.25 11.35 -20.22
C VAL A 329 3.89 12.60 -19.62
N SER A 330 3.66 13.77 -20.23
CA SER A 330 4.27 15.04 -19.82
C SER A 330 3.94 15.46 -18.39
N TYR A 331 2.77 15.05 -17.86
CA TYR A 331 2.41 15.33 -16.46
C TYR A 331 3.27 14.56 -15.45
N PHE A 332 3.99 13.53 -15.89
CA PHE A 332 4.86 12.71 -15.04
C PHE A 332 6.34 13.04 -15.22
N PHE A 333 6.67 14.10 -15.96
CA PHE A 333 8.04 14.59 -16.02
C PHE A 333 8.47 15.19 -14.69
N ILE A 334 9.75 15.05 -14.41
CA ILE A 334 10.32 15.33 -13.09
C ILE A 334 10.79 16.76 -13.05
N GLU A 335 10.28 17.53 -12.10
CA GLU A 335 10.76 18.88 -11.87
C GLU A 335 11.95 18.89 -10.90
N TYR A 336 12.82 19.90 -11.03
CA TYR A 336 13.97 20.06 -10.13
C TYR A 336 13.56 20.23 -8.65
N ARG A 337 12.39 20.86 -8.41
CA ARG A 337 11.87 21.13 -7.06
C ARG A 337 11.21 19.92 -6.42
N ASP A 338 10.96 18.86 -7.17
CA ASP A 338 10.26 17.68 -6.68
C ASP A 338 11.09 16.97 -5.59
N PRO A 339 10.47 16.59 -4.47
CA PRO A 339 11.10 15.73 -3.49
C PRO A 339 11.51 14.38 -4.10
N ILE A 340 12.59 13.78 -3.58
CA ILE A 340 13.16 12.52 -4.10
C ILE A 340 12.12 11.39 -4.18
N TYR A 341 11.20 11.31 -3.21
CA TYR A 341 10.15 10.28 -3.22
C TYR A 341 9.13 10.46 -4.35
N ILE A 342 8.86 11.70 -4.78
CA ILE A 342 8.02 12.00 -5.96
C ILE A 342 8.76 11.65 -7.23
N LYS A 343 10.03 12.08 -7.35
CA LYS A 343 10.90 11.75 -8.50
C LYS A 343 10.92 10.24 -8.76
N ASP A 344 11.13 9.46 -7.70
CA ASP A 344 11.14 7.99 -7.76
C ASP A 344 9.82 7.41 -8.27
N THR A 345 8.69 7.88 -7.74
CA THR A 345 7.38 7.42 -8.20
C THR A 345 7.03 7.88 -9.61
N LYS A 346 7.46 9.07 -10.03
CA LYS A 346 7.29 9.56 -11.40
C LYS A 346 8.06 8.70 -12.39
N LEU A 347 9.29 8.30 -12.09
CA LEU A 347 10.03 7.33 -12.90
C LEU A 347 9.28 6.00 -13.04
N GLU A 348 8.72 5.49 -11.95
CA GLU A 348 7.92 4.26 -11.96
C GLU A 348 6.67 4.39 -12.85
N CYS A 349 5.97 5.53 -12.77
CA CYS A 349 4.84 5.86 -13.66
C CYS A 349 5.27 5.93 -15.13
N LEU A 350 6.37 6.62 -15.45
CA LEU A 350 6.92 6.72 -16.81
C LEU A 350 7.24 5.34 -17.39
N TYR A 351 7.84 4.46 -16.60
CA TYR A 351 8.12 3.08 -16.99
C TYR A 351 6.83 2.30 -17.31
N LEU A 352 5.77 2.46 -16.51
CA LEU A 352 4.50 1.76 -16.73
C LEU A 352 3.73 2.31 -17.95
N LEU A 353 3.72 3.63 -18.14
CA LEU A 353 3.04 4.31 -19.25
C LEU A 353 3.79 4.23 -20.60
N ALA A 354 5.05 3.81 -20.59
CA ALA A 354 5.85 3.72 -21.80
C ALA A 354 5.27 2.73 -22.82
N ASN A 355 5.10 3.25 -24.04
CA ASN A 355 4.56 2.64 -25.24
C ASN A 355 5.46 2.99 -26.44
N LYS A 356 5.29 2.32 -27.58
CA LYS A 356 6.12 2.59 -28.77
C LYS A 356 6.00 4.03 -29.30
N GLY A 357 4.85 4.68 -29.11
CA GLY A 357 4.59 6.03 -29.61
C GLY A 357 5.18 7.16 -28.76
N ASN A 358 5.32 6.96 -27.44
CA ASN A 358 5.82 7.99 -26.51
C ASN A 358 7.28 7.75 -26.08
N LEU A 359 7.89 6.65 -26.52
CA LEU A 359 9.22 6.23 -26.08
C LEU A 359 10.29 7.31 -26.30
N ILE A 360 10.29 7.98 -27.45
CA ILE A 360 11.31 8.99 -27.78
C ILE A 360 11.29 10.13 -26.75
N GLN A 361 10.10 10.66 -26.46
CA GLN A 361 9.92 11.72 -25.46
C GLN A 361 10.38 11.29 -24.07
N ILE A 362 10.09 10.03 -23.68
CA ILE A 362 10.53 9.48 -22.38
C ILE A 362 12.05 9.35 -22.35
N LEU A 363 12.67 8.85 -23.42
CA LEU A 363 14.10 8.64 -23.50
C LEU A 363 14.88 9.97 -23.45
N ASP A 364 14.40 11.01 -24.15
CA ASP A 364 15.02 12.34 -24.12
C ASP A 364 15.04 12.93 -22.69
N GLU A 365 13.97 12.71 -21.92
CA GLU A 365 13.89 13.12 -20.51
C GLU A 365 14.77 12.25 -19.59
N LEU A 366 14.76 10.93 -19.78
CA LEU A 366 15.59 10.01 -19.00
C LEU A 366 17.09 10.24 -19.23
N GLU A 367 17.49 10.65 -20.43
CA GLU A 367 18.87 11.05 -20.73
C GLU A 367 19.28 12.25 -19.87
N GLN A 368 18.44 13.28 -19.78
CA GLN A 368 18.69 14.43 -18.92
C GLN A 368 18.77 14.02 -17.44
N TYR A 369 17.84 13.17 -16.97
CA TYR A 369 17.83 12.69 -15.58
C TYR A 369 19.04 11.81 -15.24
N SER A 370 19.62 11.14 -16.23
CA SER A 370 20.84 10.35 -16.08
C SER A 370 22.06 11.24 -15.78
N THR A 371 22.00 12.54 -16.12
CA THR A 371 23.04 13.54 -15.83
C THR A 371 22.73 14.41 -14.61
N ASP A 372 21.70 14.07 -13.82
CA ASP A 372 21.35 14.82 -12.60
C ASP A 372 22.45 14.72 -11.52
N ILE A 373 22.49 15.73 -10.63
CA ILE A 373 23.44 15.85 -9.52
C ILE A 373 23.19 14.76 -8.46
N ASP A 374 21.94 14.30 -8.33
CA ASP A 374 21.60 13.20 -7.43
C ASP A 374 21.97 11.84 -8.04
N ILE A 375 23.00 11.21 -7.47
CA ILE A 375 23.52 9.90 -7.87
C ILE A 375 22.43 8.82 -7.87
N GLN A 376 21.53 8.83 -6.89
CA GLN A 376 20.49 7.80 -6.79
C GLN A 376 19.46 7.95 -7.91
N MET A 377 19.11 9.20 -8.24
CA MET A 377 18.19 9.53 -9.31
C MET A 377 18.77 9.16 -10.68
N SER A 378 20.03 9.56 -10.94
CA SER A 378 20.77 9.20 -12.15
C SER A 378 20.82 7.68 -12.36
N ARG A 379 21.20 6.92 -11.32
CA ARG A 379 21.22 5.45 -11.39
C ARG A 379 19.84 4.85 -11.68
N LYS A 380 18.77 5.39 -11.11
CA LYS A 380 17.41 4.92 -11.37
C LYS A 380 16.92 5.27 -12.78
N ALA A 381 17.28 6.42 -13.32
CA ALA A 381 16.98 6.79 -14.70
C ALA A 381 17.65 5.83 -15.70
N ILE A 382 18.94 5.51 -15.49
CA ILE A 382 19.68 4.54 -16.32
C ILE A 382 19.03 3.14 -16.24
N ARG A 383 18.66 2.69 -15.04
CA ARG A 383 17.91 1.43 -14.87
C ARG A 383 16.55 1.47 -15.58
N ALA A 384 15.86 2.60 -15.57
CA ALA A 384 14.59 2.75 -16.28
C ALA A 384 14.78 2.61 -17.79
N ILE A 385 15.80 3.24 -18.40
CA ILE A 385 16.17 3.05 -19.82
C ILE A 385 16.40 1.57 -20.12
N GLY A 386 17.14 0.89 -19.24
CA GLY A 386 17.36 -0.55 -19.28
C GLY A 386 16.11 -1.40 -19.33
N ASN A 387 15.21 -1.15 -18.39
CA ASN A 387 13.97 -1.90 -18.28
C ASN A 387 13.03 -1.61 -19.46
N LEU A 388 13.02 -0.39 -19.98
CA LEU A 388 12.26 -0.01 -21.18
C LEU A 388 12.71 -0.78 -22.42
N ALA A 389 14.03 -0.96 -22.58
CA ALA A 389 14.59 -1.78 -23.66
C ALA A 389 14.08 -3.23 -23.62
N VAL A 390 13.91 -3.80 -22.42
CA VAL A 390 13.38 -5.17 -22.25
C VAL A 390 11.86 -5.23 -22.44
N LYS A 391 11.12 -4.15 -22.12
CA LYS A 391 9.65 -4.10 -22.16
C LYS A 391 9.07 -3.96 -23.57
N LEU A 392 9.61 -3.05 -24.41
CA LEU A 392 8.93 -2.58 -25.64
C LEU A 392 9.36 -3.28 -26.95
N GLY A 393 10.33 -4.18 -26.88
CA GLY A 393 10.80 -5.00 -28.02
C GLY A 393 12.14 -4.53 -28.61
N THR A 394 12.52 -5.14 -29.73
CA THR A 394 13.85 -5.00 -30.36
C THR A 394 14.16 -3.59 -30.87
N GLU A 395 13.20 -2.91 -31.50
CA GLU A 395 13.42 -1.54 -32.03
C GLU A 395 13.71 -0.54 -30.90
N SER A 396 12.94 -0.62 -29.82
CA SER A 396 13.13 0.19 -28.62
C SER A 396 14.46 -0.09 -27.94
N ALA A 397 14.90 -1.36 -27.93
CA ALA A 397 16.18 -1.74 -27.36
C ALA A 397 17.37 -1.07 -28.08
N LYS A 398 17.31 -0.89 -29.41
CA LYS A 398 18.36 -0.20 -30.17
C LYS A 398 18.50 1.26 -29.74
N MET A 399 17.38 1.99 -29.73
CA MET A 399 17.36 3.39 -29.27
C MET A 399 17.88 3.55 -27.84
N CYS A 400 17.48 2.65 -26.94
CA CYS A 400 17.95 2.67 -25.55
C CYS A 400 19.45 2.40 -25.47
N MET A 401 19.97 1.42 -26.22
CA MET A 401 21.40 1.10 -26.24
C MET A 401 22.24 2.25 -26.81
N ASP A 402 21.77 2.93 -27.86
CA ASP A 402 22.46 4.09 -28.43
C ASP A 402 22.62 5.22 -27.40
N ILE A 403 21.57 5.50 -26.62
CA ILE A 403 21.62 6.49 -25.53
C ILE A 403 22.56 6.04 -24.40
N LEU A 404 22.51 4.75 -24.01
CA LEU A 404 23.42 4.21 -23.01
C LEU A 404 24.89 4.35 -23.45
N ILE A 405 25.19 4.11 -24.73
CA ILE A 405 26.54 4.31 -25.29
C ILE A 405 26.93 5.79 -25.26
N HIS A 406 26.00 6.69 -25.62
CA HIS A 406 26.25 8.13 -25.52
C HIS A 406 26.57 8.55 -24.07
N LEU A 407 25.82 8.04 -23.09
CA LEU A 407 26.05 8.31 -21.67
C LEU A 407 27.38 7.74 -21.16
N LEU A 408 27.91 6.65 -21.74
CA LEU A 408 29.25 6.15 -21.40
C LEU A 408 30.36 7.15 -21.75
N GLN A 409 30.20 7.90 -22.85
CA GLN A 409 31.18 8.89 -23.29
C GLN A 409 31.30 10.07 -22.32
N PHE A 410 30.32 10.27 -21.44
CA PHE A 410 30.36 11.29 -20.39
C PHE A 410 31.46 11.01 -19.34
N GLY A 411 31.91 9.76 -19.20
CA GLY A 411 33.11 9.41 -18.45
C GLY A 411 32.98 9.48 -16.92
N VAL A 412 31.77 9.38 -16.37
CA VAL A 412 31.54 9.40 -14.92
C VAL A 412 31.40 7.98 -14.37
N ASP A 413 32.22 7.63 -13.37
CA ASP A 413 32.37 6.26 -12.86
C ASP A 413 31.05 5.61 -12.45
N TYR A 414 30.23 6.27 -11.62
CA TYR A 414 28.97 5.67 -11.14
C TYR A 414 27.93 5.50 -12.26
N VAL A 415 28.01 6.28 -13.34
CA VAL A 415 27.15 6.16 -14.52
C VAL A 415 27.61 4.98 -15.35
N ILE A 416 28.92 4.84 -15.59
CA ILE A 416 29.52 3.71 -16.30
C ILE A 416 29.17 2.39 -15.60
N GLU A 417 29.33 2.33 -14.28
CA GLU A 417 29.00 1.15 -13.48
C GLU A 417 27.54 0.71 -13.67
N GLU A 418 26.59 1.65 -13.64
CA GLU A 418 25.17 1.36 -13.79
C GLU A 418 24.79 0.99 -15.22
N ILE A 419 25.40 1.63 -16.22
CA ILE A 419 25.17 1.28 -17.62
C ILE A 419 25.59 -0.17 -17.88
N ILE A 420 26.75 -0.59 -17.37
CA ILE A 420 27.24 -1.97 -17.53
C ILE A 420 26.29 -2.97 -16.86
N SER A 421 25.76 -2.66 -15.68
CA SER A 421 24.79 -3.53 -14.97
C SER A 421 23.52 -3.74 -15.79
N VAL A 422 23.04 -2.67 -16.43
CA VAL A 422 21.82 -2.61 -17.25
C VAL A 422 22.03 -3.25 -18.63
N SER A 423 23.13 -2.97 -19.31
CA SER A 423 23.45 -3.52 -20.63
C SER A 423 23.50 -5.05 -20.59
N ARG A 424 23.96 -5.66 -19.48
CA ARG A 424 23.85 -7.12 -19.29
C ARG A 424 22.41 -7.62 -19.47
N ASN A 425 21.42 -6.93 -18.89
CA ASN A 425 20.03 -7.38 -18.95
C ASN A 425 19.46 -7.29 -20.37
N ILE A 426 19.86 -6.25 -21.12
CA ILE A 426 19.49 -6.09 -22.53
C ILE A 426 20.13 -7.20 -23.37
N LEU A 427 21.44 -7.46 -23.19
CA LEU A 427 22.17 -8.51 -23.89
C LEU A 427 21.64 -9.92 -23.59
N ARG A 428 21.13 -10.16 -22.37
CA ARG A 428 20.45 -11.42 -22.02
C ARG A 428 19.16 -11.64 -22.80
N LYS A 429 18.46 -10.57 -23.16
CA LYS A 429 17.22 -10.64 -23.94
C LYS A 429 17.48 -10.68 -25.44
N TYR A 430 18.50 -9.95 -25.90
CA TYR A 430 18.87 -9.77 -27.31
C TYR A 430 20.37 -10.04 -27.53
N PRO A 431 20.83 -11.30 -27.50
CA PRO A 431 22.25 -11.64 -27.54
C PRO A 431 22.93 -11.37 -28.89
N ASP A 432 22.22 -11.50 -30.01
CA ASP A 432 22.84 -11.41 -31.34
C ASP A 432 22.89 -10.00 -31.92
N ASP A 433 21.96 -9.12 -31.52
CA ASP A 433 21.78 -7.79 -32.13
C ASP A 433 22.83 -6.75 -31.72
N PHE A 434 23.48 -6.93 -30.55
CA PHE A 434 24.31 -5.90 -29.91
C PHE A 434 25.79 -6.30 -29.72
N ARG A 435 26.28 -7.24 -30.54
CA ARG A 435 27.67 -7.74 -30.43
C ARG A 435 28.73 -6.64 -30.60
N SER A 436 28.49 -5.64 -31.45
CA SER A 436 29.42 -4.52 -31.66
C SER A 436 29.61 -3.66 -30.41
N THR A 437 28.54 -3.45 -29.64
CA THR A 437 28.54 -2.63 -28.43
C THR A 437 29.37 -3.25 -27.30
N VAL A 438 29.54 -4.58 -27.30
CA VAL A 438 30.36 -5.27 -26.29
C VAL A 438 31.80 -4.77 -26.28
N ASN A 439 32.38 -4.49 -27.45
CA ASN A 439 33.76 -3.98 -27.53
C ASN A 439 33.89 -2.60 -26.88
N GLU A 440 32.87 -1.75 -27.03
CA GLU A 440 32.85 -0.41 -26.43
C GLU A 440 32.71 -0.49 -24.91
N LEU A 441 31.85 -1.39 -24.39
CA LEU A 441 31.68 -1.60 -22.95
C LEU A 441 32.98 -2.09 -22.27
N VAL A 442 33.71 -2.98 -22.93
CA VAL A 442 34.94 -3.59 -22.43
C VAL A 442 36.08 -2.56 -22.25
N ASN A 443 36.06 -1.45 -22.99
CA ASN A 443 37.09 -0.41 -22.84
C ASN A 443 37.04 0.29 -21.46
N TYR A 444 35.92 0.21 -20.74
CA TYR A 444 35.72 0.88 -19.45
C TYR A 444 35.89 -0.06 -18.24
N ILE A 445 36.60 -1.19 -18.41
CA ILE A 445 36.81 -2.18 -17.34
C ILE A 445 37.49 -1.57 -16.10
N ASP A 446 38.44 -0.65 -16.30
CA ASP A 446 39.23 -0.08 -15.21
C ASP A 446 38.41 0.82 -14.27
N ASN A 447 37.27 1.34 -14.73
CA ASN A 447 36.37 2.21 -13.97
C ASN A 447 35.41 1.43 -13.05
N ILE A 448 35.39 0.10 -13.10
CA ILE A 448 34.39 -0.74 -12.41
C ILE A 448 34.86 -1.13 -11.01
N GLN A 449 34.18 -0.65 -9.97
CA GLN A 449 34.46 -1.00 -8.58
C GLN A 449 33.30 -1.74 -7.91
N GLU A 450 32.05 -1.41 -8.24
CA GLU A 450 30.87 -2.02 -7.64
C GLU A 450 30.67 -3.49 -8.01
N ALA A 451 30.25 -4.30 -7.03
CA ALA A 451 30.07 -5.74 -7.18
C ALA A 451 29.05 -6.13 -8.27
N GLU A 452 27.94 -5.39 -8.38
CA GLU A 452 26.90 -5.67 -9.37
C GLU A 452 27.43 -5.49 -10.81
N SER A 453 28.21 -4.42 -11.02
CA SER A 453 28.82 -4.06 -12.30
C SER A 453 29.98 -4.99 -12.67
N LYS A 454 30.82 -5.39 -11.69
CA LYS A 454 31.83 -6.45 -11.89
C LYS A 454 31.20 -7.77 -12.33
N ASN A 455 30.14 -8.18 -11.63
CA ASN A 455 29.35 -9.36 -12.00
C ASN A 455 28.80 -9.26 -13.42
N ALA A 456 28.34 -8.07 -13.81
CA ALA A 456 27.82 -7.84 -15.14
C ALA A 456 28.90 -7.94 -16.21
N MET A 457 30.05 -7.29 -15.99
CA MET A 457 31.18 -7.32 -16.90
C MET A 457 31.75 -8.74 -17.07
N ILE A 458 31.97 -9.47 -15.97
CA ILE A 458 32.45 -10.86 -16.03
C ILE A 458 31.48 -11.73 -16.83
N TRP A 459 30.16 -11.55 -16.64
CA TRP A 459 29.16 -12.27 -17.42
C TRP A 459 29.22 -11.90 -18.92
N ILE A 460 29.38 -10.63 -19.26
CA ILE A 460 29.50 -10.17 -20.66
C ILE A 460 30.75 -10.79 -21.32
N ILE A 461 31.91 -10.71 -20.67
CA ILE A 461 33.16 -11.33 -21.14
C ILE A 461 32.96 -12.85 -21.30
N SER A 462 32.30 -13.48 -20.34
CA SER A 462 32.04 -14.92 -20.37
C SER A 462 31.12 -15.35 -21.50
N GLN A 463 30.09 -14.58 -21.82
CA GLN A 463 29.13 -14.95 -22.86
C GLN A 463 29.69 -14.67 -24.26
N PHE A 464 30.37 -13.53 -24.44
CA PHE A 464 30.90 -13.06 -25.73
C PHE A 464 32.38 -13.41 -25.93
N SER A 465 32.84 -14.52 -25.34
CA SER A 465 34.22 -15.03 -25.46
C SER A 465 34.68 -15.23 -26.90
N ASP A 466 33.74 -15.55 -27.80
CA ASP A 466 34.05 -15.87 -29.20
C ASP A 466 34.33 -14.61 -30.03
N HIS A 467 33.85 -13.46 -29.56
CA HIS A 467 33.99 -12.17 -30.25
C HIS A 467 35.18 -11.36 -29.72
N LEU A 468 35.52 -11.53 -28.43
CA LEU A 468 36.59 -10.80 -27.77
C LEU A 468 37.91 -11.60 -27.88
N PRO A 469 38.95 -11.12 -28.59
CA PRO A 469 40.21 -11.87 -28.70
C PRO A 469 41.01 -11.91 -27.38
N ASN A 470 40.93 -10.86 -26.56
CA ASN A 470 41.73 -10.71 -25.33
C ASN A 470 40.95 -11.05 -24.04
N TYR A 471 39.88 -11.85 -24.14
CA TYR A 471 38.95 -12.12 -23.03
C TYR A 471 39.62 -12.73 -21.79
N LEU A 472 40.64 -13.57 -21.96
CA LEU A 472 41.36 -14.22 -20.85
C LEU A 472 42.23 -13.24 -20.05
N GLU A 473 42.84 -12.26 -20.73
CA GLU A 473 43.65 -11.23 -20.06
C GLU A 473 42.77 -10.30 -19.23
N LEU A 474 41.64 -9.88 -19.82
CA LEU A 474 40.63 -9.07 -19.14
C LEU A 474 40.04 -9.78 -17.92
N PHE A 475 39.81 -11.10 -18.03
CA PHE A 475 39.30 -11.89 -16.91
C PHE A 475 40.34 -12.10 -15.80
N ASP A 476 41.63 -12.24 -16.13
CA ASP A 476 42.68 -12.39 -15.12
C ASP A 476 42.81 -11.14 -14.23
N THR A 477 42.51 -9.93 -14.75
CA THR A 477 42.41 -8.69 -13.96
C THR A 477 41.48 -8.84 -12.76
N PHE A 478 40.32 -9.49 -12.93
CA PHE A 478 39.39 -9.76 -11.82
C PHE A 478 39.83 -10.93 -10.92
N CYS A 479 40.77 -11.76 -11.39
CA CYS A 479 41.30 -12.91 -10.65
C CYS A 479 42.51 -12.60 -9.75
N TYR A 480 42.99 -11.35 -9.68
CA TYR A 480 44.12 -11.00 -8.81
C TYR A 480 43.75 -11.00 -7.31
N ASN A 481 42.57 -10.47 -6.94
CA ASN A 481 42.13 -10.34 -5.55
C ASN A 481 40.86 -11.16 -5.23
N ILE A 482 40.84 -12.44 -5.59
CA ILE A 482 39.64 -13.30 -5.48
C ILE A 482 39.05 -13.36 -4.06
N THR A 483 39.90 -13.38 -3.03
CA THR A 483 39.48 -13.52 -1.62
C THR A 483 38.80 -12.29 -1.06
N ASP A 484 39.16 -11.11 -1.57
CA ASP A 484 38.71 -9.82 -1.04
C ASP A 484 37.41 -9.33 -1.73
N GLU A 485 37.04 -9.96 -2.83
CA GLU A 485 35.80 -9.67 -3.57
C GLU A 485 34.54 -10.18 -2.83
N THR A 486 33.38 -9.64 -3.22
CA THR A 486 32.10 -10.06 -2.65
C THR A 486 31.71 -11.47 -3.08
N LEU A 487 30.88 -12.15 -2.29
CA LEU A 487 30.45 -13.53 -2.56
C LEU A 487 29.83 -13.69 -3.96
N GLU A 488 29.02 -12.73 -4.40
CA GLU A 488 28.37 -12.77 -5.71
C GLU A 488 29.38 -12.77 -6.86
N VAL A 489 30.41 -11.92 -6.77
CA VAL A 489 31.53 -11.86 -7.72
C VAL A 489 32.32 -13.16 -7.70
N GLN A 490 32.58 -13.72 -6.52
CA GLN A 490 33.26 -15.01 -6.39
C GLN A 490 32.52 -16.16 -7.09
N TYR A 491 31.19 -16.23 -6.97
CA TYR A 491 30.38 -17.22 -7.70
C TYR A 491 30.46 -17.03 -9.22
N THR A 492 30.39 -15.78 -9.69
CA THR A 492 30.48 -15.48 -11.13
C THR A 492 31.86 -15.82 -11.67
N LEU A 493 32.94 -15.49 -10.95
CA LEU A 493 34.32 -15.87 -11.29
C LEU A 493 34.49 -17.39 -11.41
N LEU A 494 34.00 -18.15 -10.42
CA LEU A 494 34.06 -19.61 -10.43
C LEU A 494 33.32 -20.20 -11.65
N ASN A 495 32.11 -19.71 -11.93
CA ASN A 495 31.32 -20.20 -13.06
C ASN A 495 31.99 -19.86 -14.39
N SER A 496 32.46 -18.62 -14.56
CA SER A 496 33.10 -18.15 -15.78
C SER A 496 34.44 -18.83 -16.03
N SER A 497 35.27 -19.06 -15.01
CA SER A 497 36.54 -19.78 -15.17
C SER A 497 36.34 -21.20 -15.69
N VAL A 498 35.32 -21.88 -15.19
CA VAL A 498 34.97 -23.24 -15.65
C VAL A 498 34.39 -23.21 -17.06
N LYS A 499 33.53 -22.23 -17.40
CA LYS A 499 33.01 -22.03 -18.76
C LYS A 499 34.13 -21.79 -19.78
N PHE A 500 35.10 -20.93 -19.47
CA PHE A 500 36.23 -20.66 -20.38
C PHE A 500 37.04 -21.92 -20.67
N PHE A 501 37.31 -22.72 -19.63
CA PHE A 501 38.04 -23.98 -19.80
C PHE A 501 37.29 -24.99 -20.68
N ILE A 502 35.95 -25.08 -20.53
CA ILE A 502 35.12 -26.00 -21.31
C ILE A 502 35.02 -25.58 -22.78
N ARG A 503 34.82 -24.28 -23.05
CA ARG A 503 34.71 -23.77 -24.42
C ARG A 503 36.03 -23.90 -25.18
N ASN A 504 37.13 -23.44 -24.57
CA ASN A 504 38.45 -23.42 -25.20
C ASN A 504 39.53 -23.87 -24.19
N PRO A 505 39.96 -25.15 -24.19
CA PRO A 505 40.97 -25.68 -23.28
C PRO A 505 42.38 -25.20 -23.68
N THR A 506 42.65 -23.92 -23.43
CA THR A 506 43.96 -23.30 -23.61
C THR A 506 44.79 -23.42 -22.33
N PRO A 507 46.14 -23.46 -22.42
CA PRO A 507 46.99 -23.55 -21.23
C PRO A 507 46.82 -22.36 -20.28
N LEU A 508 46.44 -21.18 -20.82
CA LEU A 508 46.13 -19.99 -20.04
C LEU A 508 44.81 -20.16 -19.27
N ALA A 509 43.75 -20.67 -19.93
CA ALA A 509 42.46 -20.93 -19.29
C ALA A 509 42.56 -22.00 -18.20
N GLU A 510 43.35 -23.06 -18.42
CA GLU A 510 43.63 -24.09 -17.41
C GLU A 510 44.31 -23.50 -16.18
N LYS A 511 45.35 -22.68 -16.37
CA LYS A 511 46.07 -22.00 -15.28
C LYS A 511 45.13 -21.13 -14.44
N ILE A 512 44.28 -20.34 -15.09
CA ILE A 512 43.30 -19.48 -14.40
C ILE A 512 42.27 -20.33 -13.65
N CYS A 513 41.70 -21.35 -14.30
CA CYS A 513 40.72 -22.25 -13.68
C CYS A 513 41.29 -22.93 -12.43
N MET A 514 42.52 -23.46 -12.51
CA MET A 514 43.18 -24.09 -11.37
C MET A 514 43.52 -23.10 -10.25
N LYS A 515 43.91 -21.86 -10.58
CA LYS A 515 44.14 -20.79 -9.61
C LYS A 515 42.84 -20.48 -8.85
N VAL A 516 41.74 -20.28 -9.57
CA VAL A 516 40.41 -19.97 -9.01
C VAL A 516 39.89 -21.12 -8.14
N LEU A 517 39.97 -22.36 -8.64
CA LEU A 517 39.51 -23.54 -7.91
C LEU A 517 40.30 -23.76 -6.61
N LYS A 518 41.63 -23.65 -6.63
CA LYS A 518 42.46 -23.77 -5.43
C LYS A 518 42.10 -22.72 -4.38
N ALA A 519 42.01 -21.45 -4.79
CA ALA A 519 41.62 -20.35 -3.92
C ALA A 519 40.27 -20.63 -3.23
N PHE A 520 39.26 -21.10 -3.97
CA PHE A 520 37.95 -21.40 -3.38
C PHE A 520 37.88 -22.68 -2.54
N THR A 521 38.76 -23.65 -2.76
CA THR A 521 38.81 -24.89 -1.96
C THR A 521 39.59 -24.77 -0.67
N GLU A 522 40.64 -23.94 -0.65
CA GLU A 522 41.61 -23.84 0.44
C GLU A 522 41.41 -22.55 1.26
N ASP A 523 41.27 -21.40 0.60
CA ASP A 523 41.29 -20.09 1.26
C ASP A 523 39.90 -19.59 1.69
N VAL A 524 38.83 -20.02 1.02
CA VAL A 524 37.47 -19.52 1.27
C VAL A 524 36.67 -20.37 2.26
N ASN A 525 36.15 -19.68 3.28
CA ASN A 525 35.39 -20.28 4.38
C ASN A 525 33.89 -20.49 4.10
N ASN A 526 33.35 -19.97 2.99
CA ASN A 526 31.94 -20.15 2.66
C ASN A 526 31.66 -21.60 2.22
N PRO A 527 30.81 -22.36 2.96
CA PRO A 527 30.58 -23.77 2.67
C PRO A 527 29.89 -24.02 1.33
N ASP A 528 29.03 -23.12 0.85
CA ASP A 528 28.30 -23.30 -0.41
C ASP A 528 29.22 -23.09 -1.62
N LEU A 529 29.95 -21.97 -1.63
CA LEU A 529 30.96 -21.69 -2.66
C LEU A 529 32.03 -22.79 -2.72
N ARG A 530 32.53 -23.24 -1.56
CA ARG A 530 33.50 -24.33 -1.47
C ARG A 530 32.93 -25.66 -1.99
N SER A 531 31.67 -25.96 -1.66
CA SER A 531 31.00 -27.17 -2.17
C SER A 531 30.82 -27.12 -3.69
N ARG A 532 30.47 -25.96 -4.23
CA ARG A 532 30.36 -25.73 -5.68
C ARG A 532 31.72 -25.83 -6.40
N ALA A 533 32.78 -25.31 -5.79
CA ALA A 533 34.14 -25.47 -6.30
C ALA A 533 34.57 -26.95 -6.32
N PHE A 534 34.30 -27.72 -5.26
CA PHE A 534 34.56 -29.16 -5.26
C PHE A 534 33.69 -29.92 -6.27
N LEU A 535 32.45 -29.50 -6.50
CA LEU A 535 31.60 -30.06 -7.54
C LEU A 535 32.24 -29.88 -8.92
N TYR A 536 32.63 -28.64 -9.27
CA TYR A 536 33.30 -28.37 -10.54
C TYR A 536 34.64 -29.10 -10.66
N TRP A 537 35.45 -29.14 -9.59
CA TRP A 537 36.70 -29.90 -9.58
C TRP A 537 36.48 -31.39 -9.88
N ARG A 538 35.50 -32.01 -9.22
CA ARG A 538 35.17 -33.43 -9.42
C ARG A 538 34.63 -33.69 -10.83
N LEU A 539 33.80 -32.78 -11.36
CA LEU A 539 33.30 -32.88 -12.73
C LEU A 539 34.44 -32.82 -13.75
N LEU A 540 35.36 -31.87 -13.61
CA LEU A 540 36.52 -31.72 -14.50
C LEU A 540 37.54 -32.87 -14.36
N SER A 541 37.69 -33.42 -13.16
CA SER A 541 38.54 -34.61 -12.94
C SER A 541 37.91 -35.85 -13.57
N ALA A 542 36.58 -36.00 -13.44
CA ALA A 542 35.85 -37.14 -13.98
C ALA A 542 35.85 -37.19 -15.51
N THR A 543 35.90 -36.05 -16.20
CA THR A 543 36.04 -35.97 -17.66
C THR A 543 37.46 -36.25 -18.16
N SER A 544 38.47 -36.14 -17.30
CA SER A 544 39.86 -36.47 -17.63
C SER A 544 40.14 -37.98 -17.55
N ASP A 545 39.31 -38.74 -16.82
CA ASP A 545 39.40 -40.19 -16.69
C ASP A 545 38.66 -40.91 -17.84
N PRO A 546 39.35 -41.67 -18.72
CA PRO A 546 38.74 -42.34 -19.86
C PRO A 546 37.78 -43.50 -19.51
N SER A 547 37.68 -43.86 -18.23
CA SER A 547 36.77 -44.91 -17.73
C SER A 547 35.36 -44.41 -17.40
N ASN A 548 35.15 -43.09 -17.36
CA ASN A 548 33.85 -42.48 -17.06
C ASN A 548 33.14 -42.06 -18.35
N ASN A 549 31.84 -42.34 -18.45
CA ASN A 549 31.01 -42.04 -19.65
C ASN A 549 30.63 -40.54 -19.79
N ILE A 550 31.33 -39.62 -19.12
CA ILE A 550 31.02 -38.18 -19.18
C ILE A 550 31.93 -37.55 -20.22
N THR A 551 31.38 -37.21 -21.39
CA THR A 551 32.12 -36.52 -22.44
C THR A 551 32.17 -35.02 -22.18
N ILE A 552 33.16 -34.32 -22.76
CA ILE A 552 33.27 -32.85 -22.71
C ILE A 552 31.98 -32.19 -23.24
N GLU A 553 31.31 -32.81 -24.21
CA GLU A 553 30.03 -32.37 -24.77
C GLU A 553 28.91 -32.39 -23.72
N THR A 554 28.77 -33.49 -22.95
CA THR A 554 27.78 -33.55 -21.86
C THR A 554 28.08 -32.53 -20.74
N LEU A 555 29.35 -32.24 -20.49
CA LEU A 555 29.74 -31.21 -19.53
C LEU A 555 29.40 -29.80 -20.04
N SER A 556 29.58 -29.56 -21.34
CA SER A 556 29.17 -28.32 -22.01
C SER A 556 27.65 -28.13 -21.95
N GLU A 557 26.86 -29.18 -22.13
CA GLU A 557 25.40 -29.11 -22.00
C GLU A 557 24.95 -28.78 -20.57
N ILE A 558 25.62 -29.34 -19.56
CA ILE A 558 25.30 -29.11 -18.14
C ILE A 558 25.68 -27.69 -17.68
N ILE A 559 26.83 -27.18 -18.12
CA ILE A 559 27.40 -25.92 -17.60
C ILE A 559 27.10 -24.73 -18.53
N ASP A 560 27.04 -24.98 -19.84
CA ASP A 560 26.84 -23.98 -20.89
C ASP A 560 25.64 -24.26 -21.79
N GLY A 561 24.64 -24.97 -21.27
CA GLY A 561 23.37 -25.19 -21.95
C GLY A 561 22.58 -23.90 -22.19
N GLU A 562 21.70 -23.94 -23.19
CA GLU A 562 20.79 -22.84 -23.50
C GLU A 562 19.82 -22.60 -22.34
N LEU A 563 19.88 -21.41 -21.75
CA LEU A 563 18.99 -21.01 -20.67
C LEU A 563 17.67 -20.46 -21.26
N PRO A 564 16.52 -20.70 -20.60
CA PRO A 564 15.26 -20.11 -21.04
C PRO A 564 15.32 -18.58 -20.97
N LEU A 565 14.59 -17.91 -21.87
CA LEU A 565 14.49 -16.46 -21.89
C LEU A 565 13.88 -15.96 -20.56
N ILE A 566 14.55 -14.99 -19.95
CA ILE A 566 14.08 -14.35 -18.73
C ILE A 566 12.92 -13.41 -19.12
N GLU A 567 11.78 -13.58 -18.45
CA GLU A 567 10.64 -12.67 -18.52
C GLU A 567 10.57 -11.85 -17.22
N LEU A 568 10.45 -10.53 -17.36
CA LEU A 568 10.22 -9.64 -16.22
C LEU A 568 8.76 -9.82 -15.76
N ASN A 569 8.56 -10.55 -14.67
CA ASN A 569 7.26 -10.62 -14.00
C ASN A 569 7.01 -9.31 -13.23
N THR A 570 6.50 -8.30 -13.93
CA THR A 570 6.01 -7.06 -13.30
C THR A 570 4.59 -7.19 -12.74
N LYS A 571 3.92 -8.33 -12.98
CA LYS A 571 2.53 -8.54 -12.58
C LYS A 571 2.45 -9.02 -11.12
N LEU A 572 1.78 -8.24 -10.27
CA LEU A 572 1.37 -8.68 -8.95
C LEU A 572 0.29 -9.79 -9.06
N ASP A 573 0.15 -10.56 -7.99
CA ASP A 573 -0.93 -11.55 -7.87
C ASP A 573 -2.30 -10.84 -8.01
N PRO A 574 -3.17 -11.24 -8.95
CA PRO A 574 -4.45 -10.57 -9.21
C PRO A 574 -5.33 -10.42 -7.97
N LEU A 575 -5.26 -11.37 -7.02
CA LEU A 575 -6.04 -11.30 -5.77
C LEU A 575 -5.56 -10.18 -4.85
N ILE A 576 -4.24 -9.99 -4.75
CA ILE A 576 -3.67 -8.89 -3.96
C ILE A 576 -4.06 -7.56 -4.60
N LEU A 577 -4.03 -7.51 -5.92
CA LEU A 577 -4.35 -6.31 -6.66
C LEU A 577 -5.83 -5.92 -6.54
N GLU A 578 -6.75 -6.89 -6.54
CA GLU A 578 -8.17 -6.68 -6.21
C GLU A 578 -8.36 -6.08 -4.82
N GLU A 579 -7.65 -6.64 -3.82
CA GLU A 579 -7.68 -6.10 -2.46
C GLU A 579 -7.16 -4.66 -2.41
N LEU A 580 -6.10 -4.35 -3.16
CA LEU A 580 -5.53 -3.00 -3.22
C LEU A 580 -6.46 -2.00 -3.90
N GLU A 581 -7.14 -2.37 -4.99
CA GLU A 581 -8.14 -1.52 -5.66
C GLU A 581 -9.28 -1.12 -4.71
N LEU A 582 -9.73 -2.05 -3.87
CA LEU A 582 -10.76 -1.77 -2.86
C LEU A 582 -10.27 -0.87 -1.71
N ASN A 583 -8.97 -0.61 -1.63
CA ASN A 583 -8.31 0.19 -0.61
C ASN A 583 -7.64 1.45 -1.16
N ILE A 584 -8.00 1.90 -2.37
CA ILE A 584 -7.53 3.18 -2.95
C ILE A 584 -7.76 4.32 -1.94
N GLY A 585 -6.74 5.16 -1.74
CA GLY A 585 -6.77 6.27 -0.80
C GLY A 585 -6.50 5.92 0.66
N THR A 586 -6.21 4.65 0.96
CA THR A 586 -5.76 4.21 2.29
C THR A 586 -4.26 3.96 2.32
N ILE A 587 -3.70 3.82 3.52
CA ILE A 587 -2.27 3.50 3.75
C ILE A 587 -1.83 2.24 2.99
N THR A 588 -2.74 1.29 2.79
CA THR A 588 -2.49 0.03 2.07
C THR A 588 -2.15 0.26 0.60
N SER A 589 -2.89 1.16 -0.06
CA SER A 589 -2.61 1.56 -1.44
C SER A 589 -1.26 2.28 -1.58
N LEU A 590 -0.85 3.05 -0.55
CA LEU A 590 0.44 3.75 -0.55
C LEU A 590 1.63 2.78 -0.51
N TYR A 591 1.52 1.70 0.27
CA TYR A 591 2.59 0.71 0.42
C TYR A 591 2.54 -0.41 -0.63
N LEU A 592 1.46 -0.50 -1.42
CA LEU A 592 1.21 -1.59 -2.38
C LEU A 592 1.37 -2.99 -1.73
N LYS A 593 0.88 -3.13 -0.50
CA LYS A 593 0.95 -4.37 0.30
C LYS A 593 -0.44 -4.75 0.80
N PRO A 594 -0.77 -6.04 0.91
CA PRO A 594 -2.09 -6.47 1.36
C PRO A 594 -2.38 -6.01 2.80
N ASN A 595 -3.67 -5.80 3.14
CA ASN A 595 -4.07 -5.34 4.47
C ASN A 595 -3.55 -6.27 5.57
N SER A 596 -3.52 -7.58 5.32
CA SER A 596 -3.04 -8.57 6.29
C SER A 596 -1.59 -8.33 6.78
N GLN A 597 -0.74 -7.71 5.96
CA GLN A 597 0.64 -7.40 6.32
C GLN A 597 0.75 -6.14 7.20
N ILE A 598 -0.13 -5.16 6.97
CA ILE A 598 -0.11 -3.85 7.64
C ILE A 598 -1.02 -3.86 8.89
N PHE A 599 -2.26 -4.30 8.72
CA PHE A 599 -3.32 -4.34 9.72
C PHE A 599 -3.76 -5.79 10.00
N ARG A 600 -3.15 -6.43 11.01
CA ARG A 600 -3.45 -7.82 11.37
C ARG A 600 -4.89 -8.07 11.85
N ALA A 601 -5.58 -7.03 12.32
CA ALA A 601 -6.91 -7.12 12.91
C ALA A 601 -8.05 -6.81 11.93
N ASN A 602 -7.75 -6.20 10.77
CA ASN A 602 -8.78 -5.78 9.84
C ASN A 602 -9.14 -6.91 8.86
N ARG A 603 -10.41 -6.90 8.42
CA ARG A 603 -10.90 -7.84 7.40
C ARG A 603 -10.23 -7.56 6.05
N ILE A 604 -9.88 -8.65 5.34
CA ILE A 604 -9.44 -8.58 3.95
C ILE A 604 -10.64 -8.20 3.10
N LYS A 605 -10.49 -7.16 2.26
CA LYS A 605 -11.53 -6.72 1.34
C LYS A 605 -11.43 -7.57 0.06
N CYS A 606 -12.55 -8.17 -0.34
CA CYS A 606 -12.66 -8.95 -1.57
C CYS A 606 -13.88 -8.47 -2.34
N LEU A 607 -13.85 -8.60 -3.67
CA LEU A 607 -15.02 -8.37 -4.51
C LEU A 607 -16.05 -9.47 -4.21
N GLU A 608 -17.26 -9.07 -3.81
CA GLU A 608 -18.35 -10.00 -3.59
C GLU A 608 -18.89 -10.50 -4.93
N GLN A 609 -19.15 -11.81 -5.00
CA GLN A 609 -19.62 -12.44 -6.23
C GLN A 609 -21.06 -12.01 -6.54
N SER A 610 -21.23 -11.34 -7.67
CA SER A 610 -22.53 -11.04 -8.26
C SER A 610 -22.62 -11.71 -9.63
N PRO A 611 -23.84 -11.91 -10.20
CA PRO A 611 -24.00 -12.50 -11.53
C PRO A 611 -23.34 -11.68 -12.65
N ILE A 612 -22.93 -10.46 -12.35
CA ILE A 612 -22.45 -9.41 -13.26
C ILE A 612 -20.96 -9.14 -13.09
N LEU A 613 -20.33 -9.71 -12.05
CA LEU A 613 -18.91 -9.55 -11.81
C LEU A 613 -18.11 -10.01 -13.04
N ASN A 614 -17.34 -9.08 -13.61
CA ASN A 614 -16.50 -9.38 -14.75
C ASN A 614 -15.29 -10.20 -14.28
N LYS A 615 -15.30 -11.51 -14.56
CA LYS A 615 -14.26 -12.45 -14.09
C LYS A 615 -12.91 -12.25 -14.79
N THR A 616 -12.91 -11.59 -15.95
CA THR A 616 -11.72 -11.23 -16.71
C THR A 616 -11.73 -9.71 -16.89
N LYS A 617 -11.04 -9.00 -16.00
CA LYS A 617 -10.85 -7.52 -16.06
C LYS A 617 -10.25 -7.02 -17.39
N GLN A 618 -9.73 -7.93 -18.23
CA GLN A 618 -9.06 -7.67 -19.51
C GLN A 618 -10.02 -7.30 -20.67
N ASP A 619 -11.33 -7.57 -20.54
CA ASP A 619 -12.29 -7.48 -21.65
C ASP A 619 -13.16 -6.20 -21.67
N LEU A 620 -12.87 -5.19 -20.82
CA LEU A 620 -13.63 -3.94 -20.81
C LEU A 620 -13.38 -3.13 -22.09
N LYS A 621 -14.34 -3.15 -23.02
CA LYS A 621 -14.25 -2.37 -24.27
C LYS A 621 -14.68 -0.93 -24.02
N VAL A 622 -13.80 0.01 -24.39
CA VAL A 622 -14.12 1.44 -24.39
C VAL A 622 -14.86 1.78 -25.69
N ILE A 623 -16.08 2.31 -25.60
CA ILE A 623 -16.91 2.67 -26.76
C ILE A 623 -16.86 4.18 -26.99
N LYS A 624 -16.62 4.58 -28.24
CA LYS A 624 -16.77 5.97 -28.72
C LYS A 624 -18.26 6.30 -28.78
N GLY A 625 -18.71 7.20 -27.90
CA GLY A 625 -20.12 7.52 -27.71
C GLY A 625 -20.86 7.85 -29.02
N THR A 626 -21.79 6.98 -29.42
CA THR A 626 -22.85 7.31 -30.35
C THR A 626 -24.03 7.89 -29.56
N LYS A 627 -24.49 9.08 -29.96
CA LYS A 627 -25.65 9.78 -29.37
C LYS A 627 -26.88 8.85 -29.22
N PRO A 628 -27.70 9.00 -28.17
CA PRO A 628 -28.87 8.16 -27.98
C PRO A 628 -29.99 8.60 -28.95
N SER A 629 -30.24 7.81 -30.00
CA SER A 629 -31.48 7.91 -30.76
C SER A 629 -32.56 7.13 -30.01
N GLY A 630 -33.42 7.84 -29.29
CA GLY A 630 -34.58 7.26 -28.65
C GLY A 630 -35.56 6.66 -29.66
N HIS A 631 -36.05 5.45 -29.38
CA HIS A 631 -37.35 5.00 -29.85
C HIS A 631 -38.08 4.24 -28.74
N SER A 632 -39.05 4.94 -28.17
CA SER A 632 -40.18 4.42 -27.41
C SER A 632 -41.02 3.46 -28.28
N GLY A 633 -41.45 2.34 -27.70
CA GLY A 633 -42.42 1.45 -28.33
C GLY A 633 -43.00 0.43 -27.34
N ARG A 634 -44.02 0.85 -26.60
CA ARG A 634 -44.76 0.06 -25.60
C ARG A 634 -46.01 -0.55 -26.27
N ALA A 635 -46.14 -1.88 -26.31
CA ALA A 635 -47.38 -2.68 -26.46
C ALA A 635 -46.96 -4.15 -26.72
N SER A 636 -47.63 -5.24 -26.34
CA SER A 636 -48.82 -5.57 -25.56
C SER A 636 -48.87 -7.10 -25.48
N ARG A 637 -49.37 -7.68 -24.39
CA ARG A 637 -49.66 -9.12 -24.24
C ARG A 637 -50.68 -9.59 -25.30
N GLN A 638 -50.50 -10.78 -25.90
CA GLN A 638 -51.57 -11.77 -26.09
C GLN A 638 -51.06 -13.15 -26.54
N HIS A 639 -51.69 -14.18 -25.98
CA HIS A 639 -51.58 -15.60 -26.34
C HIS A 639 -52.06 -15.89 -27.77
N ASN A 640 -51.44 -16.85 -28.47
CA ASN A 640 -52.17 -18.00 -29.02
C ASN A 640 -51.28 -19.17 -29.47
N LYS A 641 -51.91 -20.35 -29.49
CA LYS A 641 -51.38 -21.71 -29.59
C LYS A 641 -51.10 -22.20 -31.03
N SER A 642 -50.24 -23.23 -31.08
CA SER A 642 -50.27 -24.47 -31.89
C SER A 642 -50.01 -24.49 -33.41
N GLY A 643 -49.02 -25.31 -33.81
CA GLY A 643 -49.22 -26.32 -34.87
C GLY A 643 -48.01 -26.68 -35.76
N GLY A 644 -47.41 -27.88 -35.54
CA GLY A 644 -46.68 -28.72 -36.53
C GLY A 644 -45.15 -28.56 -36.59
N SER A 645 -44.29 -29.33 -35.89
CA SER A 645 -43.78 -30.71 -36.15
C SER A 645 -43.13 -30.92 -37.52
N THR A 646 -41.91 -31.44 -37.76
CA THR A 646 -40.80 -32.12 -37.03
C THR A 646 -39.69 -32.43 -38.12
N PRO A 647 -38.65 -33.27 -37.94
CA PRO A 647 -37.40 -33.03 -37.19
C PRO A 647 -36.12 -33.48 -37.98
N GLN A 648 -34.91 -33.23 -37.46
CA GLN A 648 -33.79 -34.14 -37.73
C GLN A 648 -32.89 -34.30 -36.50
N GLN A 649 -32.63 -35.57 -36.21
CA GLN A 649 -31.95 -36.17 -35.06
C GLN A 649 -30.43 -35.87 -35.08
N THR A 650 -29.75 -35.84 -33.94
CA THR A 650 -29.08 -37.04 -33.39
C THR A 650 -28.81 -36.89 -31.88
N MET A 651 -28.97 -38.00 -31.17
CA MET A 651 -28.83 -38.16 -29.71
C MET A 651 -27.41 -38.73 -29.36
N PRO A 652 -27.13 -39.28 -28.15
CA PRO A 652 -26.13 -38.77 -27.22
C PRO A 652 -25.03 -39.82 -26.95
N THR A 653 -24.01 -39.50 -26.15
CA THR A 653 -23.25 -40.55 -25.44
C THR A 653 -22.88 -40.13 -24.02
N ILE A 654 -22.94 -41.15 -23.17
CA ILE A 654 -22.98 -41.18 -21.72
C ILE A 654 -21.57 -41.48 -21.17
N ASN A 655 -21.36 -41.13 -19.91
CA ASN A 655 -20.22 -41.43 -19.04
C ASN A 655 -19.86 -42.94 -19.00
N ASP A 656 -18.61 -43.32 -18.73
CA ASP A 656 -18.10 -43.60 -17.36
C ASP A 656 -16.80 -44.44 -17.33
N TYR A 657 -15.94 -44.10 -16.35
CA TYR A 657 -14.80 -44.79 -15.70
C TYR A 657 -13.67 -45.47 -16.50
N ASP A 658 -12.43 -44.99 -16.27
CA ASP A 658 -11.44 -45.76 -15.51
C ASP A 658 -10.25 -44.89 -15.02
N LYS A 659 -9.97 -44.97 -13.71
CA LYS A 659 -8.73 -44.47 -13.08
C LYS A 659 -7.62 -45.54 -13.20
N PRO A 660 -6.34 -45.13 -13.11
CA PRO A 660 -5.55 -45.64 -12.00
C PRO A 660 -4.71 -44.59 -11.25
N ALA A 661 -4.80 -44.72 -9.92
CA ALA A 661 -3.81 -44.57 -8.85
C ALA A 661 -2.75 -43.45 -8.85
N GLU A 662 -2.88 -42.63 -7.79
CA GLU A 662 -1.89 -41.79 -7.12
C GLU A 662 -0.56 -42.50 -6.77
N LYS A 663 0.57 -41.76 -6.76
CA LYS A 663 1.19 -41.21 -5.53
C LYS A 663 2.52 -40.44 -5.84
N VAL A 664 2.58 -39.12 -5.58
CA VAL A 664 3.08 -38.41 -4.35
C VAL A 664 4.61 -38.09 -4.45
N ASN A 665 5.05 -36.84 -4.58
CA ASN A 665 5.09 -35.81 -3.52
C ASN A 665 5.15 -34.36 -4.09
N HIS A 666 4.10 -33.56 -3.88
CA HIS A 666 4.19 -32.11 -3.78
C HIS A 666 3.92 -31.72 -2.31
N LEU A 667 4.87 -31.04 -1.69
CA LEU A 667 4.76 -30.59 -0.29
C LEU A 667 3.81 -29.39 -0.18
N LYS A 668 2.63 -29.69 0.39
CA LYS A 668 1.56 -28.78 0.78
C LYS A 668 1.98 -27.84 1.92
N GLY A 669 1.70 -26.54 1.76
CA GLY A 669 1.39 -25.64 2.87
C GLY A 669 -0.05 -25.89 3.35
N THR A 670 -0.25 -26.14 4.64
CA THR A 670 -1.53 -26.52 5.23
C THR A 670 -2.28 -25.30 5.79
N ARG A 671 -3.49 -25.05 5.29
CA ARG A 671 -4.61 -24.53 6.09
C ARG A 671 -5.39 -25.73 6.64
N LYS A 672 -5.61 -25.79 7.95
CA LYS A 672 -6.68 -26.58 8.56
C LYS A 672 -7.42 -25.71 9.57
N SER A 673 -8.69 -25.49 9.28
CA SER A 673 -9.73 -25.08 10.21
C SER A 673 -10.28 -26.30 10.96
N SER A 674 -10.20 -26.32 12.29
CA SER A 674 -11.29 -26.82 13.16
C SER A 674 -10.96 -26.60 14.65
N ILE A 675 -12.00 -26.22 15.37
CA ILE A 675 -12.09 -25.95 16.80
C ILE A 675 -11.95 -27.26 17.61
N SER A 676 -11.22 -27.19 18.73
CA SER A 676 -11.43 -27.87 20.04
C SER A 676 -10.20 -28.55 20.67
N SER A 677 -9.92 -28.13 21.91
CA SER A 677 -9.10 -28.72 22.99
C SER A 677 -7.56 -28.71 22.91
N PRO A 678 -6.86 -28.44 24.05
CA PRO A 678 -5.44 -28.11 24.07
C PRO A 678 -4.57 -29.32 24.43
N SER A 679 -3.58 -29.64 23.60
CA SER A 679 -2.53 -30.59 23.97
C SER A 679 -1.18 -29.89 24.05
N LYS A 680 -0.62 -29.93 25.26
CA LYS A 680 0.72 -29.47 25.62
C LYS A 680 1.77 -30.22 24.81
N LEU A 681 2.55 -29.54 23.97
CA LEU A 681 3.88 -30.00 23.61
C LEU A 681 4.84 -28.81 23.47
N SER A 682 5.84 -28.80 24.34
CA SER A 682 6.84 -27.76 24.51
C SER A 682 7.70 -27.57 23.26
N ARG A 683 7.80 -26.35 22.75
CA ARG A 683 8.87 -25.95 21.82
C ARG A 683 9.92 -25.12 22.56
N LYS A 684 11.17 -25.58 22.48
CA LYS A 684 12.36 -24.91 23.05
C LYS A 684 12.56 -23.55 22.35
N PRO A 685 12.95 -22.48 23.09
CA PRO A 685 13.17 -21.16 22.52
C PRO A 685 14.49 -21.10 21.73
N SER A 686 14.49 -20.27 20.67
CA SER A 686 15.62 -19.97 19.80
C SER A 686 16.76 -19.27 20.52
N MET A 687 18.00 -19.46 20.02
CA MET A 687 19.27 -19.02 20.64
C MET A 687 19.37 -17.52 20.96
N LEU A 688 18.54 -16.66 20.38
CA LEU A 688 18.49 -15.22 20.69
C LEU A 688 17.87 -14.92 22.07
N MET A 689 16.94 -15.77 22.54
CA MET A 689 16.30 -15.62 23.85
C MET A 689 17.22 -16.07 25.01
N ARG A 690 18.26 -16.85 24.72
CA ARG A 690 19.20 -17.40 25.72
C ARG A 690 20.21 -16.36 26.21
N LYS A 691 20.49 -15.30 25.45
CA LYS A 691 21.41 -14.23 25.84
C LYS A 691 20.76 -13.15 26.72
N LEU A 692 19.43 -13.05 26.73
CA LEU A 692 18.70 -12.08 27.56
C LEU A 692 18.24 -12.62 28.92
N SER A 693 18.37 -13.92 29.20
CA SER A 693 17.95 -14.54 30.47
C SER A 693 19.08 -14.83 31.47
N LEU A 694 20.33 -14.46 31.16
CA LEU A 694 21.46 -14.60 32.09
C LEU A 694 21.74 -13.28 32.83
N LYS A 695 20.79 -12.83 33.66
CA LYS A 695 21.10 -12.03 34.85
C LYS A 695 20.81 -12.90 36.07
N LYS A 696 21.89 -13.42 36.66
CA LYS A 696 21.88 -14.19 37.92
C LYS A 696 21.29 -13.32 39.04
N LYS A 697 20.47 -13.95 39.88
CA LYS A 697 20.20 -13.49 41.26
C LYS A 697 21.47 -13.70 42.08
N PHE A 698 22.02 -12.62 42.62
CA PHE A 698 22.39 -12.49 44.02
C PHE A 698 21.75 -11.19 44.53
#